data_AF-A0AAX4HV93-F1
#
_entry.id   AF-A0AAX4HV93-F1
#
_cell.length_a   1.000
_cell.length_b   1.000
_cell.length_c   1.000
_cell.angle_alpha   90.00
_cell.angle_beta   90.00
_cell.angle_gamma   90.00
#
_symmetry.space_group_name_H-M   'P 1'
#
loop_
_entity.id
_entity.type
_entity.pdbx_description
1 polymer ?
#
loop_
_entity_poly.entity_id
_entity_poly.type
_entity_poly.pdbx_seq_one_letter_code
_entity_poly.pdbx_strand_id
1 'polypeptide(L)'
;MKSSLIAVSALALLASACNVDSVFQAKSKKNKSNRVTNDSQNVNQIIGDENVELQVINEAQLKEMALSKSILSISNPKTLSVLNNLPDAPKSADSIQKSRKMMKVANENTLYVGFPIGMIGEQNIFGGVITKVTDKENENLGGLKLTDLSPIHVRTLISRLPDGNPALTLVGCSAKCTEDTEPNALLSIPIVGFNQEAGMLILDLSAIGRELDLISMLDPTGEYTELKAISSETTEVDYDLKTLVFDIKTKMIPVKADPSDTSIKTTDFTTRWYLKLGSAFNPAFVSRSAAEGVGFFGTSRSANEKITRFSTTSNGTAAAPVKYYIKNVPAEFKGTFARAMDSWNVEFRNTIGKDLISYEFIDKDDPRSEQLIPGDIRYNIIEWDLENKAGYGGLGPSIANQHTGETLSANVLVQGPTIVELYSKWFAESKKINALLAQGETRKANELTKAFNVAAQKELSKRTQTQFKLKLGKALEMTVHSQRSHLEDPIVKGHFEVVPAGMTYETYMEGYMLEIVAHEVGHNLGLRHNFKGNLGAVENGEEGSVSRSVMEYLGRGFRYLNTIGSYDRMAIAYGYKGVTPKHKDWFCTDEDQGYDKLSMQFKSPECSKSDATSDPFSFWESRINRVLDLVLDTKSNAAPVWKVEEVAAQLDEAISGMYAYALSAERTADSWTNFFGKFDRPETKEEVKAYVLTRIKKRLCSTKLSDLINAKESAEAQKLAQDNLDAVLKVVATKASSFELYTAEQLSCK
;
A
#
# COMPACT_ATOMS: atom_id res chain seq x y z
N MET A 1 -44.53 60.00 15.95
CA MET A 1 -44.13 60.64 17.23
C MET A 1 -43.14 59.69 17.90
N LYS A 2 -41.84 59.99 17.75
CA LYS A 2 -40.94 60.45 18.84
C LYS A 2 -40.85 59.43 19.99
N SER A 3 -39.79 58.61 20.02
CA SER A 3 -38.51 58.86 20.73
C SER A 3 -38.69 58.65 22.24
N SER A 4 -37.95 57.76 22.92
CA SER A 4 -36.50 57.86 23.21
C SER A 4 -35.99 56.50 23.77
N LEU A 5 -34.91 55.88 23.22
CA LEU A 5 -33.46 56.07 23.54
C LEU A 5 -33.10 55.55 24.95
N ILE A 6 -32.04 54.78 25.30
CA ILE A 6 -30.70 54.36 24.82
C ILE A 6 -30.31 53.20 25.83
N ALA A 7 -29.58 52.11 25.58
CA ALA A 7 -28.18 51.95 25.15
C ALA A 7 -27.87 50.45 24.93
N VAL A 8 -27.14 50.07 23.86
CA VAL A 8 -25.70 49.69 23.85
C VAL A 8 -25.45 48.39 24.64
N SER A 9 -25.14 47.23 24.07
CA SER A 9 -24.24 46.89 22.95
C SER A 9 -24.49 45.45 22.49
N ALA A 10 -24.86 45.26 21.22
CA ALA A 10 -25.00 43.93 20.60
C ALA A 10 -24.58 44.03 19.13
N LEU A 11 -23.26 44.05 18.88
CA LEU A 11 -22.67 43.76 17.57
C LEU A 11 -21.14 43.66 17.75
N ALA A 12 -20.65 42.44 17.98
CA ALA A 12 -19.27 41.95 17.75
C ALA A 12 -19.01 40.76 18.69
N LEU A 13 -19.30 39.53 18.24
CA LEU A 13 -18.72 38.25 18.71
C LEU A 13 -19.50 37.10 18.07
N LEU A 14 -19.34 36.90 16.75
CA LEU A 14 -19.82 35.72 16.03
C LEU A 14 -18.79 35.24 15.00
N ALA A 15 -17.51 35.30 15.37
CA ALA A 15 -16.40 34.74 14.60
C ALA A 15 -15.27 34.31 15.54
N SER A 16 -15.42 33.14 16.17
CA SER A 16 -14.32 32.27 16.66
C SER A 16 -14.88 31.19 17.58
N ALA A 17 -15.31 30.05 17.02
CA ALA A 17 -15.56 28.84 17.80
C ALA A 17 -15.45 27.59 16.92
N CYS A 18 -14.36 27.47 16.17
CA CYS A 18 -13.83 26.19 15.71
C CYS A 18 -12.40 26.12 16.25
N ASN A 19 -12.27 25.88 17.56
CA ASN A 19 -10.98 25.59 18.16
C ASN A 19 -10.90 24.09 18.37
N VAL A 20 -10.12 23.43 17.51
CA VAL A 20 -9.82 21.98 17.56
C VAL A 20 -8.91 21.65 18.75
N ASP A 21 -8.45 22.65 19.50
CA ASP A 21 -7.66 22.49 20.73
C ASP A 21 -8.46 21.97 21.93
N SER A 22 -9.80 21.99 21.89
CA SER A 22 -10.61 21.63 23.07
C SER A 22 -10.79 20.12 23.30
N VAL A 23 -10.30 19.26 22.41
CA VAL A 23 -10.28 17.80 22.64
C VAL A 23 -9.13 17.37 23.55
N PHE A 24 -8.08 18.20 23.69
CA PHE A 24 -6.98 17.98 24.64
C PHE A 24 -7.14 18.70 25.98
N GLN A 25 -8.20 19.51 26.18
CA GLN A 25 -8.40 20.29 27.41
C GLN A 25 -9.79 20.18 28.05
N ALA A 26 -10.45 19.02 27.95
CA ALA A 26 -11.65 18.75 28.73
C ALA A 26 -11.39 17.68 29.82
N LYS A 27 -11.27 18.18 31.06
CA LYS A 27 -11.38 17.47 32.35
C LYS A 27 -10.16 16.68 32.84
N SER A 28 -9.22 17.48 33.36
CA SER A 28 -8.49 17.25 34.61
C SER A 28 -9.30 16.48 35.69
N LYS A 29 -9.25 15.15 35.66
CA LYS A 29 -9.21 14.28 36.84
C LYS A 29 -8.01 13.34 36.67
N LYS A 30 -6.85 13.79 37.16
CA LYS A 30 -5.54 13.10 37.21
C LYS A 30 -5.07 12.51 35.86
N ASN A 31 -4.17 13.22 35.18
CA ASN A 31 -3.28 12.71 34.14
C ASN A 31 -2.57 11.43 34.61
N LYS A 32 -3.19 10.28 34.38
CA LYS A 32 -2.51 9.00 34.33
C LYS A 32 -2.43 8.66 32.84
N SER A 33 -1.21 8.46 32.35
CA SER A 33 -0.96 8.05 30.96
C SER A 33 -1.77 6.80 30.64
N ASN A 34 -2.59 6.79 29.60
CA ASN A 34 -3.29 5.55 29.17
C ASN A 34 -2.35 4.49 28.60
N ARG A 35 -1.07 4.83 28.43
CA ARG A 35 0.00 3.94 28.02
C ARG A 35 0.75 3.39 29.23
N VAL A 36 0.93 2.07 29.25
CA VAL A 36 1.71 1.31 30.23
C VAL A 36 2.73 0.44 29.49
N THR A 37 4.00 0.56 29.87
CA THR A 37 5.10 -0.23 29.35
C THR A 37 5.60 -1.22 30.39
N ASN A 38 6.26 -2.29 29.94
CA ASN A 38 6.77 -3.34 30.81
C ASN A 38 8.01 -2.94 31.63
N ASP A 39 8.60 -1.77 31.38
CA ASP A 39 9.73 -1.17 32.10
C ASP A 39 9.31 -0.02 33.05
N SER A 40 8.02 0.29 33.15
CA SER A 40 7.50 1.33 34.04
C SER A 40 7.63 0.93 35.52
N GLN A 41 7.99 1.88 36.38
CA GLN A 41 8.02 1.66 37.84
C GLN A 41 6.62 1.51 38.46
N ASN A 42 5.55 1.88 37.74
CA ASN A 42 4.16 1.82 38.21
C ASN A 42 3.29 1.01 37.24
N VAL A 43 3.44 -0.32 37.23
CA VAL A 43 2.71 -1.20 36.31
C VAL A 43 1.28 -1.52 36.78
N ASN A 44 0.92 -1.31 38.05
CA ASN A 44 -0.46 -1.46 38.54
C ASN A 44 -1.27 -0.18 38.27
N GLN A 45 -1.88 -0.13 37.09
CA GLN A 45 -2.55 1.07 36.59
C GLN A 45 -3.87 0.74 35.90
N ILE A 46 -4.89 1.56 36.19
CA ILE A 46 -6.11 1.60 35.39
C ILE A 46 -5.87 2.53 34.21
N ILE A 47 -6.12 2.03 33.00
CA ILE A 47 -6.14 2.76 31.74
C ILE A 47 -7.54 2.66 31.14
N GLY A 48 -7.98 3.65 30.37
CA GLY A 48 -9.35 3.61 29.85
C GLY A 48 -9.95 4.97 29.55
N ASP A 49 -11.26 4.95 29.34
CA ASP A 49 -12.11 6.14 29.28
C ASP A 49 -13.28 6.02 30.26
N GLU A 50 -14.25 6.93 30.20
CA GLU A 50 -15.42 6.94 31.09
C GLU A 50 -16.36 5.73 30.93
N ASN A 51 -16.22 4.96 29.85
CA ASN A 51 -17.06 3.81 29.53
C ASN A 51 -16.35 2.48 29.76
N VAL A 52 -15.03 2.45 29.57
CA VAL A 52 -14.23 1.23 29.65
C VAL A 52 -12.95 1.49 30.42
N GLU A 53 -12.79 0.78 31.53
CA GLU A 53 -11.57 0.76 32.32
C GLU A 53 -10.92 -0.63 32.24
N LEU A 54 -9.61 -0.66 32.00
CA LEU A 54 -8.77 -1.84 31.96
C LEU A 54 -7.69 -1.73 33.03
N GLN A 55 -7.44 -2.81 33.76
CA GLN A 55 -6.37 -2.85 34.76
C GLN A 55 -5.11 -3.48 34.14
N VAL A 56 -4.05 -2.72 33.94
CA VAL A 56 -2.73 -3.28 33.62
C VAL A 56 -2.01 -3.56 34.95
N ILE A 57 -1.38 -4.72 35.08
CA ILE A 57 -0.54 -5.12 36.23
C ILE A 57 0.62 -5.99 35.75
N ASN A 58 1.73 -6.01 36.48
CA ASN A 58 2.82 -6.97 36.24
C ASN A 58 2.72 -8.21 37.13
N GLU A 59 3.59 -9.19 36.90
CA GLU A 59 3.62 -10.43 37.67
C GLU A 59 3.87 -10.22 39.17
N ALA A 60 4.76 -9.30 39.55
CA ALA A 60 5.04 -8.99 40.94
C ALA A 60 3.78 -8.48 41.67
N GLN A 61 3.07 -7.52 41.05
CA GLN A 61 1.82 -6.96 41.58
C GLN A 61 0.69 -8.00 41.59
N LEU A 62 0.58 -8.84 40.56
CA LEU A 62 -0.40 -9.94 40.54
C LEU A 62 -0.20 -10.89 41.73
N LYS A 63 1.05 -11.27 42.03
CA LYS A 63 1.38 -12.13 43.20
C LYS A 63 0.99 -11.45 44.51
N GLU A 64 1.29 -10.17 44.68
CA GLU A 64 0.92 -9.39 45.86
C GLU A 64 -0.61 -9.29 46.04
N MET A 65 -1.32 -8.99 44.96
CA MET A 65 -2.78 -8.90 44.95
C MET A 65 -3.47 -10.25 45.16
N ALA A 66 -2.85 -11.35 44.72
CA ALA A 66 -3.31 -12.71 45.01
C ALA A 66 -3.13 -13.07 46.50
N LEU A 67 -2.00 -12.70 47.11
CA LEU A 67 -1.74 -12.90 48.55
C LEU A 67 -2.73 -12.13 49.43
N SER A 68 -3.08 -10.89 49.04
CA SER A 68 -4.10 -10.08 49.71
C SER A 68 -5.54 -10.51 49.41
N LYS A 69 -5.75 -11.51 48.53
CA LYS A 69 -7.06 -12.00 48.06
C LYS A 69 -7.88 -10.95 47.29
N SER A 70 -7.25 -9.87 46.83
CA SER A 70 -7.86 -8.86 45.96
C SER A 70 -8.11 -9.44 44.56
N ILE A 71 -7.22 -10.32 44.11
CA ILE A 71 -7.41 -11.15 42.90
C ILE A 71 -7.56 -12.61 43.32
N LEU A 72 -8.66 -13.22 42.92
CA LEU A 72 -8.96 -14.63 43.19
C LEU A 72 -8.33 -15.51 42.11
N SER A 73 -7.78 -16.66 42.50
CA SER A 73 -7.27 -17.67 41.57
C SER A 73 -8.39 -18.27 40.70
N ILE A 74 -8.02 -18.86 39.57
CA ILE A 74 -8.95 -19.59 38.70
C ILE A 74 -9.57 -20.83 39.34
N SER A 75 -8.93 -21.38 40.38
CA SER A 75 -9.47 -22.51 41.16
C SER A 75 -10.46 -22.10 42.24
N ASN A 76 -10.64 -20.79 42.49
CA ASN A 76 -11.56 -20.31 43.51
C ASN A 76 -13.02 -20.58 43.09
N PRO A 77 -13.88 -21.12 43.98
CA PRO A 77 -15.28 -21.42 43.65
C PRO A 77 -16.06 -20.21 43.13
N LYS A 78 -15.78 -18.99 43.62
CA LYS A 78 -16.44 -17.76 43.14
C LYS A 78 -16.02 -17.43 41.71
N THR A 79 -14.73 -17.54 41.40
CA THR A 79 -14.21 -17.34 40.05
C THR A 79 -14.84 -18.34 39.08
N LEU A 80 -14.90 -19.61 39.46
CA LEU A 80 -15.55 -20.65 38.65
C LEU A 80 -17.04 -20.37 38.42
N SER A 81 -17.76 -19.90 39.45
CA SER A 81 -19.16 -19.51 39.30
C SER A 81 -19.36 -18.34 38.34
N VAL A 82 -18.47 -17.34 38.35
CA VAL A 82 -18.52 -16.22 37.40
C VAL A 82 -18.27 -16.72 35.99
N LEU A 83 -17.21 -17.51 35.78
CA LEU A 83 -16.86 -18.06 34.47
C LEU A 83 -17.97 -18.92 33.87
N ASN A 84 -18.61 -19.78 34.67
CA ASN A 84 -19.69 -20.66 34.22
C ASN A 84 -20.98 -19.90 33.84
N ASN A 85 -21.14 -18.63 34.25
CA ASN A 85 -22.30 -17.80 33.92
C ASN A 85 -22.07 -16.93 32.68
N LEU A 86 -20.85 -16.94 32.12
CA LEU A 86 -20.49 -16.16 30.94
C LEU A 86 -20.74 -16.97 29.66
N PRO A 87 -20.96 -16.31 28.51
CA PRO A 87 -21.15 -16.99 27.22
C PRO A 87 -19.97 -17.90 26.83
N ASP A 88 -20.27 -19.15 26.48
CA ASP A 88 -19.29 -20.15 26.08
C ASP A 88 -18.99 -20.12 24.56
N ALA A 89 -17.71 -20.27 24.23
CA ALA A 89 -17.25 -20.56 22.87
C ALA A 89 -17.38 -22.06 22.54
N PRO A 90 -17.57 -22.43 21.26
CA PRO A 90 -17.77 -23.83 20.85
C PRO A 90 -16.59 -24.74 21.22
N LYS A 91 -15.35 -24.27 20.99
CA LYS A 91 -14.07 -24.91 21.35
C LYS A 91 -12.98 -23.83 21.48
N SER A 92 -11.86 -24.13 22.16
CA SER A 92 -10.67 -23.27 22.15
C SER A 92 -9.96 -23.32 20.79
N ALA A 93 -9.17 -22.28 20.49
CA ALA A 93 -8.41 -22.20 19.25
C ALA A 93 -7.30 -23.29 19.21
N ASP A 94 -7.16 -23.97 18.07
CA ASP A 94 -6.19 -25.05 17.85
C ASP A 94 -4.72 -24.60 18.07
N SER A 95 -4.44 -23.31 17.87
CA SER A 95 -3.10 -22.70 17.96
C SER A 95 -2.48 -22.79 19.35
N ILE A 96 -3.28 -22.74 20.42
CA ILE A 96 -2.80 -22.74 21.81
C ILE A 96 -2.26 -24.11 22.24
N GLN A 97 -2.69 -25.19 21.58
CA GLN A 97 -2.16 -26.54 21.86
C GLN A 97 -0.67 -26.66 21.57
N LYS A 98 -0.14 -25.87 20.62
CA LYS A 98 1.27 -25.93 20.20
C LYS A 98 2.18 -25.01 21.00
N SER A 99 1.70 -23.83 21.41
CA SER A 99 2.51 -22.82 22.12
C SER A 99 2.92 -23.27 23.53
N ARG A 100 2.07 -24.05 24.22
CA ARG A 100 2.31 -24.48 25.61
C ARG A 100 3.49 -25.40 25.86
N LYS A 101 3.92 -26.22 24.88
CA LYS A 101 5.13 -27.04 25.03
C LYS A 101 6.40 -26.21 25.23
N MET A 102 6.35 -24.89 24.99
CA MET A 102 7.48 -23.96 25.09
C MET A 102 7.33 -22.89 26.21
N MET A 103 6.22 -22.85 26.95
CA MET A 103 5.93 -21.84 28.01
C MET A 103 6.60 -22.17 29.36
N LYS A 104 7.94 -22.26 29.43
CA LYS A 104 8.62 -22.63 30.69
C LYS A 104 9.44 -21.53 31.38
N VAL A 105 9.33 -20.27 30.98
CA VAL A 105 9.97 -19.18 31.72
C VAL A 105 9.02 -17.99 31.77
N ALA A 106 8.37 -17.79 32.93
CA ALA A 106 7.74 -16.51 33.26
C ALA A 106 8.86 -15.51 33.54
N ASN A 107 8.86 -14.38 32.83
CA ASN A 107 9.80 -13.28 33.03
C ASN A 107 9.11 -12.22 33.91
N GLU A 108 9.84 -11.63 34.86
CA GLU A 108 9.31 -10.69 35.87
C GLU A 108 8.66 -9.43 35.25
N ASN A 109 8.95 -9.14 33.98
CA ASN A 109 8.42 -8.01 33.20
C ASN A 109 7.11 -8.34 32.43
N THR A 110 6.40 -9.40 32.79
CA THR A 110 5.12 -9.77 32.15
C THR A 110 4.02 -8.75 32.45
N LEU A 111 3.31 -8.27 31.41
CA LEU A 111 2.09 -7.45 31.53
C LEU A 111 0.82 -8.32 31.45
N TYR A 112 -0.06 -8.19 32.45
CA TYR A 112 -1.40 -8.74 32.47
C TYR A 112 -2.43 -7.63 32.28
N VAL A 113 -3.57 -7.96 31.65
CA VAL A 113 -4.68 -7.01 31.43
C VAL A 113 -5.95 -7.53 32.08
N GLY A 114 -6.50 -6.77 33.00
CA GLY A 114 -7.83 -6.91 33.57
C GLY A 114 -8.88 -6.48 32.55
N PHE A 115 -9.63 -7.46 32.05
CA PHE A 115 -10.69 -7.28 31.06
C PHE A 115 -12.07 -7.34 31.74
N PRO A 116 -12.90 -6.29 31.63
CA PRO A 116 -14.21 -6.24 32.25
C PRO A 116 -15.13 -7.37 31.77
N ILE A 117 -15.81 -8.03 32.71
CA ILE A 117 -16.75 -9.12 32.37
C ILE A 117 -17.92 -8.61 31.50
N GLY A 118 -18.30 -7.34 31.63
CA GLY A 118 -19.38 -6.73 30.86
C GLY A 118 -19.07 -6.58 29.38
N MET A 119 -17.82 -6.76 28.96
CA MET A 119 -17.42 -6.71 27.55
C MET A 119 -17.45 -8.09 26.88
N ILE A 120 -17.71 -9.16 27.63
CA ILE A 120 -17.74 -10.52 27.11
C ILE A 120 -19.05 -10.71 26.34
N GLY A 121 -18.94 -11.27 25.13
CA GLY A 121 -20.04 -11.42 24.18
C GLY A 121 -20.21 -10.23 23.23
N GLU A 122 -19.61 -9.08 23.54
CA GLU A 122 -19.67 -7.90 22.68
C GLU A 122 -18.95 -8.13 21.35
N GLN A 123 -19.46 -7.48 20.30
CA GLN A 123 -18.78 -7.44 19.01
C GLN A 123 -17.57 -6.52 19.09
N ASN A 124 -16.48 -6.90 18.41
CA ASN A 124 -15.22 -6.16 18.36
C ASN A 124 -14.57 -6.33 16.99
N ILE A 125 -13.59 -5.47 16.70
CA ILE A 125 -12.72 -5.60 15.53
C ILE A 125 -11.30 -5.89 16.03
N PHE A 126 -10.73 -6.99 15.56
CA PHE A 126 -9.40 -7.45 15.91
C PHE A 126 -8.48 -7.46 14.68
N GLY A 127 -7.23 -7.09 14.87
CA GLY A 127 -6.20 -7.17 13.84
C GLY A 127 -4.82 -6.85 14.40
N GLY A 128 -3.83 -6.86 13.52
CA GLY A 128 -2.45 -6.57 13.89
C GLY A 128 -1.63 -6.12 12.70
N VAL A 129 -0.58 -5.35 12.96
CA VAL A 129 0.25 -4.71 11.92
C VAL A 129 1.70 -4.59 12.36
N ILE A 130 2.65 -4.82 11.45
CA ILE A 130 4.07 -4.53 11.70
C ILE A 130 4.28 -3.03 11.66
N THR A 131 4.67 -2.42 12.78
CA THR A 131 4.91 -0.98 12.89
C THR A 131 6.38 -0.61 12.79
N LYS A 132 7.28 -1.54 13.14
CA LYS A 132 8.73 -1.26 13.19
C LYS A 132 9.58 -2.49 12.88
N VAL A 133 10.71 -2.24 12.21
CA VAL A 133 11.81 -3.18 11.99
C VAL A 133 13.12 -2.45 12.31
N THR A 134 14.00 -3.04 13.13
CA THR A 134 15.24 -2.34 13.53
C THR A 134 16.35 -2.37 12.48
N ASP A 135 16.29 -3.30 11.52
CA ASP A 135 17.25 -3.35 10.42
C ASP A 135 16.83 -2.40 9.29
N LYS A 136 17.18 -1.12 9.47
CA LYS A 136 16.77 0.00 8.62
C LYS A 136 17.31 -0.05 7.19
N GLU A 137 18.36 -0.83 6.96
CA GLU A 137 19.09 -0.88 5.69
C GLU A 137 18.65 -2.03 4.78
N ASN A 138 17.93 -3.01 5.32
CA ASN A 138 17.51 -4.19 4.57
C ASN A 138 16.17 -3.92 3.86
N GLU A 139 16.21 -3.64 2.56
CA GLU A 139 15.01 -3.32 1.75
C GLU A 139 13.92 -4.42 1.83
N ASN A 140 14.30 -5.70 1.95
CA ASN A 140 13.35 -6.82 2.03
C ASN A 140 12.61 -6.80 3.37
N LEU A 141 13.35 -6.62 4.47
CA LEU A 141 12.75 -6.55 5.80
C LEU A 141 11.96 -5.25 5.95
N GLY A 142 12.41 -4.16 5.33
CA GLY A 142 11.68 -2.92 5.36
C GLY A 142 10.38 -2.94 4.59
N GLY A 143 10.29 -3.76 3.55
CA GLY A 143 9.01 -4.09 2.92
C GLY A 143 7.97 -4.64 3.90
N LEU A 144 8.36 -5.23 5.04
CA LEU A 144 7.40 -5.81 5.98
C LEU A 144 6.62 -4.77 6.79
N LYS A 145 7.09 -3.52 6.89
CA LYS A 145 6.36 -2.44 7.58
C LYS A 145 4.97 -2.26 6.95
N LEU A 146 3.95 -2.09 7.80
CA LEU A 146 2.53 -2.05 7.46
C LEU A 146 1.93 -3.36 6.94
N THR A 147 2.64 -4.48 6.94
CA THR A 147 2.03 -5.80 6.74
C THR A 147 1.01 -6.05 7.84
N ASP A 148 -0.23 -6.34 7.46
CA ASP A 148 -1.35 -6.40 8.39
C ASP A 148 -2.21 -7.65 8.26
N LEU A 149 -2.86 -7.98 9.37
CA LEU A 149 -3.99 -8.88 9.41
C LEU A 149 -5.24 -8.04 9.15
N SER A 150 -5.82 -8.19 7.96
CA SER A 150 -7.03 -7.45 7.60
C SER A 150 -8.10 -7.62 8.68
N PRO A 151 -8.77 -6.54 9.12
CA PRO A 151 -9.60 -6.54 10.31
C PRO A 151 -10.64 -7.64 10.32
N ILE A 152 -10.79 -8.27 11.47
CA ILE A 152 -11.70 -9.39 11.66
C ILE A 152 -12.72 -9.01 12.72
N HIS A 153 -13.99 -9.24 12.43
CA HIS A 153 -15.03 -9.14 13.44
C HIS A 153 -14.94 -10.32 14.38
N VAL A 154 -14.83 -10.04 15.66
CA VAL A 154 -14.70 -11.04 16.70
C VAL A 154 -15.61 -10.76 17.88
N ARG A 155 -16.04 -11.82 18.55
CA ARG A 155 -16.60 -11.76 19.91
C ARG A 155 -15.62 -12.39 20.88
N THR A 156 -15.57 -11.85 22.08
CA THR A 156 -14.83 -12.43 23.20
C THR A 156 -15.76 -13.35 23.99
N LEU A 157 -15.49 -14.65 24.03
CA LEU A 157 -16.27 -15.66 24.74
C LEU A 157 -15.37 -16.47 25.69
N ILE A 158 -15.95 -17.29 26.57
CA ILE A 158 -15.17 -18.15 27.48
C ILE A 158 -14.97 -19.53 26.86
N SER A 159 -13.76 -20.09 26.98
CA SER A 159 -13.50 -21.49 26.65
C SER A 159 -12.56 -22.14 27.66
N ARG A 160 -12.30 -23.43 27.47
CA ARG A 160 -11.26 -24.16 28.20
C ARG A 160 -10.12 -24.53 27.27
N LEU A 161 -8.91 -24.24 27.74
CA LEU A 161 -7.68 -24.72 27.14
C LEU A 161 -7.55 -26.23 27.32
N PRO A 162 -6.67 -26.90 26.56
CA PRO A 162 -6.50 -28.36 26.60
C PRO A 162 -6.14 -28.94 27.99
N ASP A 163 -5.54 -28.15 28.87
CA ASP A 163 -5.24 -28.54 30.25
C ASP A 163 -6.39 -28.26 31.23
N GLY A 164 -7.53 -27.78 30.74
CA GLY A 164 -8.72 -27.44 31.52
C GLY A 164 -8.77 -26.01 32.05
N ASN A 165 -7.69 -25.22 31.93
CA ASN A 165 -7.67 -23.83 32.39
C ASN A 165 -8.60 -22.95 31.54
N PRO A 166 -9.29 -21.97 32.16
CA PRO A 166 -10.17 -21.06 31.44
C PRO A 166 -9.38 -20.09 30.57
N ALA A 167 -9.97 -19.70 29.43
CA ALA A 167 -9.42 -18.70 28.54
C ALA A 167 -10.53 -17.79 27.97
N LEU A 168 -10.15 -16.57 27.63
CA LEU A 168 -10.94 -15.66 26.81
C LEU A 168 -10.64 -15.97 25.34
N THR A 169 -11.60 -16.46 24.58
CA THR A 169 -11.46 -16.83 23.18
C THR A 169 -12.07 -15.77 22.27
N LEU A 170 -11.28 -15.29 21.31
CA LEU A 170 -11.77 -14.53 20.17
C LEU A 170 -12.37 -15.50 19.16
N VAL A 171 -13.68 -15.38 18.93
CA VAL A 171 -14.39 -16.15 17.91
C VAL A 171 -14.78 -15.23 16.76
N GLY A 172 -14.56 -15.65 15.53
CA GLY A 172 -14.88 -14.86 14.34
C GLY A 172 -14.82 -15.69 13.05
N CYS A 173 -15.15 -15.06 11.93
CA CYS A 173 -15.08 -15.69 10.62
C CYS A 173 -13.81 -15.25 9.87
N SER A 174 -13.09 -16.23 9.30
CA SER A 174 -11.79 -16.00 8.69
C SER A 174 -11.84 -15.61 7.21
N ALA A 175 -12.82 -16.10 6.44
CA ALA A 175 -12.94 -15.83 5.01
C ALA A 175 -14.36 -16.08 4.50
N LYS A 176 -14.75 -15.35 3.44
CA LYS A 176 -16.07 -15.45 2.78
C LYS A 176 -17.23 -15.35 3.77
N CYS A 177 -17.14 -14.37 4.67
CA CYS A 177 -18.05 -14.20 5.78
C CYS A 177 -19.36 -13.52 5.35
N THR A 178 -20.47 -14.04 5.86
CA THR A 178 -21.80 -13.39 5.91
C THR A 178 -22.16 -13.11 7.37
N GLU A 179 -23.25 -12.36 7.61
CA GLU A 179 -23.76 -12.11 8.98
C GLU A 179 -24.11 -13.40 9.73
N ASP A 180 -24.50 -14.45 9.00
CA ASP A 180 -24.92 -15.74 9.56
C ASP A 180 -23.81 -16.82 9.57
N THR A 181 -22.58 -16.48 9.17
CA THR A 181 -21.50 -17.47 9.14
C THR A 181 -21.12 -17.90 10.55
N GLU A 182 -21.13 -19.21 10.82
CA GLU A 182 -20.72 -19.73 12.12
C GLU A 182 -19.28 -19.32 12.46
N PRO A 183 -19.05 -18.70 13.64
CA PRO A 183 -17.73 -18.21 14.01
C PRO A 183 -16.84 -19.36 14.50
N ASN A 184 -15.57 -19.31 14.11
CA ASN A 184 -14.53 -20.23 14.59
C ASN A 184 -13.68 -19.56 15.67
N ALA A 185 -13.12 -20.36 16.59
CA ALA A 185 -12.12 -19.85 17.52
C ALA A 185 -10.83 -19.48 16.77
N LEU A 186 -10.41 -18.22 16.90
CA LEU A 186 -9.25 -17.66 16.21
C LEU A 186 -8.03 -17.58 17.11
N LEU A 187 -8.22 -17.12 18.35
CA LEU A 187 -7.20 -16.92 19.37
C LEU A 187 -7.84 -17.16 20.73
N SER A 188 -7.10 -17.71 21.70
CA SER A 188 -7.54 -17.66 23.10
C SER A 188 -6.43 -17.22 24.02
N ILE A 189 -6.80 -16.39 24.99
CA ILE A 189 -5.92 -15.71 25.92
C ILE A 189 -6.16 -16.33 27.30
N PRO A 190 -5.14 -16.91 27.95
CA PRO A 190 -5.30 -17.53 29.26
C PRO A 190 -5.85 -16.55 30.29
N ILE A 191 -6.82 -17.01 31.09
CA ILE A 191 -7.28 -16.29 32.27
C ILE A 191 -6.49 -16.80 33.47
N VAL A 192 -5.85 -15.91 34.21
CA VAL A 192 -4.98 -16.26 35.36
C VAL A 192 -5.58 -15.88 36.70
N GLY A 193 -6.63 -15.05 36.71
CA GLY A 193 -7.32 -14.66 37.93
C GLY A 193 -8.57 -13.83 37.67
N PHE A 194 -9.24 -13.45 38.76
CA PHE A 194 -10.44 -12.61 38.73
C PHE A 194 -10.38 -11.58 39.85
N ASN A 195 -10.44 -10.30 39.48
CA ASN A 195 -10.61 -9.20 40.43
C ASN A 195 -12.10 -9.04 40.71
N GLN A 196 -12.55 -9.53 41.88
CA GLN A 196 -13.97 -9.52 42.24
C GLN A 196 -14.50 -8.10 42.48
N GLU A 197 -13.68 -7.21 43.03
CA GLU A 197 -14.09 -5.84 43.35
C GLU A 197 -14.28 -5.00 42.09
N ALA A 198 -13.35 -5.13 41.13
CA ALA A 198 -13.43 -4.42 39.85
C ALA A 198 -14.28 -5.14 38.79
N GLY A 199 -14.65 -6.40 39.01
CA GLY A 199 -15.39 -7.19 38.02
C GLY A 199 -14.58 -7.50 36.75
N MET A 200 -13.28 -7.79 36.90
CA MET A 200 -12.35 -7.97 35.77
C MET A 200 -11.70 -9.34 35.76
N LEU A 201 -11.66 -9.99 34.59
CA LEU A 201 -10.85 -11.19 34.34
C LEU A 201 -9.41 -10.77 34.06
N ILE A 202 -8.44 -11.38 34.73
CA ILE A 202 -7.03 -11.09 34.50
C ILE A 202 -6.52 -11.98 33.37
N LEU A 203 -6.19 -11.35 32.24
CA LEU A 203 -5.69 -11.99 31.03
C LEU A 203 -4.17 -11.96 30.99
N ASP A 204 -3.57 -13.07 30.59
CA ASP A 204 -2.13 -13.18 30.34
C ASP A 204 -1.79 -12.81 28.90
N LEU A 205 -1.40 -11.55 28.68
CA LEU A 205 -0.95 -11.07 27.37
C LEU A 205 0.53 -11.38 27.10
N SER A 206 1.33 -11.87 28.05
CA SER A 206 2.70 -12.32 27.72
C SER A 206 2.71 -13.73 27.12
N ALA A 207 1.79 -14.59 27.56
CA ALA A 207 1.65 -15.94 27.04
C ALA A 207 1.36 -15.99 25.52
N ILE A 208 0.74 -14.95 24.96
CA ILE A 208 0.36 -14.89 23.54
C ILE A 208 1.46 -14.36 22.62
N GLY A 209 2.59 -13.87 23.16
CA GLY A 209 3.70 -13.30 22.39
C GLY A 209 4.11 -14.14 21.18
N ARG A 210 4.30 -15.46 21.38
CA ARG A 210 4.68 -16.40 20.31
C ARG A 210 3.54 -16.79 19.37
N GLU A 211 2.29 -16.71 19.82
CA GLU A 211 1.11 -17.04 19.00
C GLU A 211 0.70 -15.86 18.10
N LEU A 212 1.07 -14.65 18.53
CA LEU A 212 0.89 -13.38 17.84
C LEU A 212 2.23 -12.81 17.33
N ASP A 213 3.28 -13.63 17.31
CA ASP A 213 4.57 -13.31 16.72
C ASP A 213 4.42 -13.35 15.20
N LEU A 214 4.05 -12.20 14.66
CA LEU A 214 3.79 -12.06 13.25
C LEU A 214 5.00 -12.51 12.42
N ILE A 215 6.24 -12.24 12.85
CA ILE A 215 7.43 -12.56 12.07
C ILE A 215 7.72 -14.05 12.01
N SER A 216 7.59 -14.75 13.13
CA SER A 216 7.63 -16.22 13.12
C SER A 216 6.50 -16.82 12.29
N MET A 217 5.37 -16.13 12.11
CA MET A 217 4.34 -16.55 11.16
C MET A 217 4.69 -16.23 9.71
N LEU A 218 5.41 -15.12 9.47
CA LEU A 218 5.85 -14.77 8.12
C LEU A 218 6.87 -15.76 7.59
N ASP A 219 7.79 -16.18 8.45
CA ASP A 219 8.94 -16.97 8.06
C ASP A 219 9.35 -17.94 9.18
N PRO A 220 8.54 -18.98 9.45
CA PRO A 220 8.75 -19.89 10.58
C PRO A 220 10.06 -20.68 10.48
N THR A 221 10.57 -20.87 9.27
CA THR A 221 11.83 -21.60 9.00
C THR A 221 13.03 -20.67 8.90
N GLY A 222 12.81 -19.35 8.86
CA GLY A 222 13.85 -18.38 8.55
C GLY A 222 14.38 -18.48 7.12
N GLU A 223 13.62 -19.08 6.20
CA GLU A 223 14.03 -19.31 4.82
C GLU A 223 14.08 -18.00 4.03
N TYR A 224 13.21 -17.04 4.36
CA TYR A 224 13.03 -15.81 3.58
C TYR A 224 13.72 -14.60 4.19
N THR A 225 13.71 -14.50 5.52
CA THR A 225 14.35 -13.45 6.31
C THR A 225 15.78 -13.80 6.66
N GLU A 226 16.17 -15.08 6.56
CA GLU A 226 17.41 -15.64 7.10
C GLU A 226 17.54 -15.47 8.63
N LEU A 227 16.42 -15.20 9.31
CA LEU A 227 16.34 -14.96 10.74
C LEU A 227 15.46 -16.01 11.44
N LYS A 228 15.75 -16.29 12.71
CA LYS A 228 14.91 -17.09 13.62
C LYS A 228 14.61 -16.29 14.88
N ALA A 229 13.37 -16.38 15.37
CA ALA A 229 12.98 -15.72 16.61
C ALA A 229 13.60 -16.40 17.84
N ILE A 230 14.06 -15.58 18.79
CA ILE A 230 14.60 -16.04 20.09
C ILE A 230 13.77 -15.58 21.28
N SER A 231 13.05 -14.46 21.16
CA SER A 231 12.07 -14.01 22.15
C SER A 231 10.93 -13.27 21.46
N SER A 232 9.75 -13.31 22.08
CA SER A 232 8.61 -12.50 21.66
C SER A 232 7.81 -12.14 22.91
N GLU A 233 7.69 -10.86 23.19
CA GLU A 233 7.19 -10.34 24.47
C GLU A 233 6.26 -9.16 24.24
N THR A 234 5.19 -9.07 25.03
CA THR A 234 4.32 -7.89 25.07
C THR A 234 5.02 -6.78 25.85
N THR A 235 5.32 -5.68 25.17
CA THR A 235 6.14 -4.58 25.73
C THR A 235 5.33 -3.36 26.13
N GLU A 236 4.16 -3.18 25.55
CA GLU A 236 3.32 -2.00 25.72
C GLU A 236 1.84 -2.36 25.64
N VAL A 237 1.03 -1.70 26.46
CA VAL A 237 -0.44 -1.70 26.39
C VAL A 237 -0.91 -0.25 26.46
N ASP A 238 -1.83 0.13 25.58
CA ASP A 238 -2.41 1.47 25.54
C ASP A 238 -3.89 1.40 25.18
N TYR A 239 -4.69 2.34 25.69
CA TYR A 239 -6.12 2.44 25.41
C TYR A 239 -6.51 3.86 25.08
N ASP A 240 -6.99 4.08 23.86
CA ASP A 240 -7.56 5.36 23.44
C ASP A 240 -8.54 5.17 22.28
N LEU A 241 -9.42 6.15 22.05
CA LEU A 241 -10.39 6.16 20.95
C LEU A 241 -11.19 4.83 20.85
N LYS A 242 -11.59 4.31 22.01
CA LYS A 242 -12.30 3.02 22.18
C LYS A 242 -11.55 1.81 21.62
N THR A 243 -10.22 1.89 21.62
CA THR A 243 -9.34 0.89 21.01
C THR A 243 -8.26 0.53 22.01
N LEU A 244 -8.25 -0.73 22.41
CA LEU A 244 -7.11 -1.32 23.11
C LEU A 244 -6.06 -1.66 22.06
N VAL A 245 -4.83 -1.20 22.26
CA VAL A 245 -3.66 -1.62 21.47
C VAL A 245 -2.60 -2.20 22.39
N PHE A 246 -1.82 -3.13 21.87
CA PHE A 246 -0.65 -3.68 22.57
C PHE A 246 0.42 -4.09 21.58
N ASP A 247 1.68 -3.84 21.94
CA ASP A 247 2.82 -4.15 21.10
C ASP A 247 3.49 -5.45 21.53
N ILE A 248 3.75 -6.29 20.54
CA ILE A 248 4.58 -7.49 20.68
C ILE A 248 5.91 -7.21 19.99
N LYS A 249 6.99 -7.31 20.76
CA LYS A 249 8.35 -7.18 20.26
C LYS A 249 8.97 -8.56 20.09
N THR A 250 9.25 -8.93 18.84
CA THR A 250 9.95 -10.17 18.50
C THR A 250 11.41 -9.88 18.21
N LYS A 251 12.32 -10.51 18.97
CA LYS A 251 13.77 -10.44 18.75
C LYS A 251 14.22 -11.64 17.93
N MET A 252 15.01 -11.39 16.90
CA MET A 252 15.49 -12.42 15.99
C MET A 252 17.01 -12.35 15.78
N ILE A 253 17.58 -13.48 15.41
CA ILE A 253 19.00 -13.66 15.06
C ILE A 253 19.11 -14.47 13.77
N PRO A 254 20.25 -14.46 13.05
CA PRO A 254 20.44 -15.32 11.89
C PRO A 254 20.13 -16.80 12.16
N VAL A 255 19.55 -17.53 11.20
CA VAL A 255 19.14 -18.94 11.40
C VAL A 255 20.30 -19.82 11.89
N LYS A 256 21.51 -19.56 11.38
CA LYS A 256 22.73 -20.30 11.72
C LYS A 256 23.41 -19.85 13.03
N ALA A 257 22.95 -18.76 13.65
CA ALA A 257 23.51 -18.21 14.87
C ALA A 257 23.20 -19.07 16.11
N ASP A 258 24.10 -19.08 17.09
CA ASP A 258 23.83 -19.63 18.42
C ASP A 258 23.05 -18.61 19.27
N PRO A 259 21.84 -18.95 19.77
CA PRO A 259 21.07 -18.05 20.64
C PRO A 259 21.76 -17.63 21.94
N SER A 260 22.78 -18.36 22.38
CA SER A 260 23.56 -18.04 23.58
C SER A 260 24.69 -17.03 23.33
N ASP A 261 25.03 -16.77 22.07
CA ASP A 261 26.07 -15.82 21.69
C ASP A 261 25.53 -14.38 21.71
N THR A 262 25.95 -13.63 22.73
CA THR A 262 25.54 -12.24 22.96
C THR A 262 26.17 -11.22 22.00
N SER A 263 27.15 -11.63 21.18
CA SER A 263 27.80 -10.76 20.20
C SER A 263 27.03 -10.62 18.88
N ILE A 264 26.03 -11.48 18.66
CA ILE A 264 25.28 -11.57 17.41
C ILE A 264 24.32 -10.38 17.28
N LYS A 265 24.37 -9.70 16.13
CA LYS A 265 23.45 -8.62 15.80
C LYS A 265 22.02 -9.16 15.80
N THR A 266 21.15 -8.50 16.55
CA THR A 266 19.73 -8.83 16.61
C THR A 266 18.92 -7.92 15.70
N THR A 267 17.84 -8.46 15.16
CA THR A 267 16.81 -7.70 14.47
C THR A 267 15.53 -7.81 15.27
N ASP A 268 15.02 -6.67 15.75
CA ASP A 268 13.77 -6.60 16.46
C ASP A 268 12.66 -6.15 15.50
N PHE A 269 11.50 -6.79 15.64
CA PHE A 269 10.26 -6.39 15.00
C PHE A 269 9.24 -6.00 16.06
N THR A 270 8.48 -4.95 15.78
CA THR A 270 7.34 -4.55 16.61
C THR A 270 6.06 -4.76 15.82
N THR A 271 5.17 -5.59 16.36
CA THR A 271 3.82 -5.80 15.83
C THR A 271 2.82 -5.20 16.81
N ARG A 272 2.02 -4.25 16.33
CA ARG A 272 0.92 -3.66 17.09
C ARG A 272 -0.35 -4.45 16.83
N TRP A 273 -0.90 -5.03 17.88
CA TRP A 273 -2.20 -5.68 17.87
C TRP A 273 -3.25 -4.75 18.44
N TYR A 274 -4.49 -4.89 17.99
CA TYR A 274 -5.58 -4.05 18.45
C TYR A 274 -6.89 -4.81 18.62
N LEU A 275 -7.66 -4.38 19.61
CA LEU A 275 -9.06 -4.74 19.82
C LEU A 275 -9.87 -3.45 19.89
N LYS A 276 -10.56 -3.12 18.80
CA LYS A 276 -11.45 -1.98 18.71
C LYS A 276 -12.86 -2.40 19.11
N LEU A 277 -13.42 -1.74 20.11
CA LEU A 277 -14.69 -2.15 20.70
C LEU A 277 -15.87 -1.80 19.78
N GLY A 278 -16.78 -2.76 19.56
CA GLY A 278 -17.73 -2.77 18.45
C GLY A 278 -19.00 -1.92 18.59
N SER A 279 -19.11 -1.05 19.61
CA SER A 279 -20.15 -0.01 19.65
C SER A 279 -19.99 1.08 18.55
N ALA A 280 -19.09 0.84 17.58
CA ALA A 280 -18.62 1.80 16.58
C ALA A 280 -19.08 1.50 15.14
N PHE A 281 -20.07 0.62 14.92
CA PHE A 281 -20.72 0.61 13.62
C PHE A 281 -21.39 1.95 13.42
N ASN A 282 -21.03 2.64 12.35
CA ASN A 282 -21.70 3.85 11.96
C ASN A 282 -23.01 3.44 11.26
N PRO A 283 -24.18 3.47 11.93
CA PRO A 283 -25.43 3.02 11.30
C PRO A 283 -25.82 3.92 10.13
N ALA A 284 -25.22 5.12 10.03
CA ALA A 284 -25.43 6.05 8.93
C ALA A 284 -24.48 5.81 7.75
N PHE A 285 -23.53 4.87 7.85
CA PHE A 285 -22.66 4.51 6.73
C PHE A 285 -23.43 3.67 5.70
N VAL A 286 -23.49 4.16 4.47
CA VAL A 286 -24.17 3.46 3.37
C VAL A 286 -23.17 2.60 2.61
N SER A 287 -23.14 1.29 2.90
CA SER A 287 -22.32 0.33 2.15
C SER A 287 -22.68 0.32 0.66
N ARG A 288 -21.67 0.17 -0.22
CA ARG A 288 -21.88 0.11 -1.67
C ARG A 288 -21.13 -1.07 -2.28
N SER A 289 -21.73 -1.67 -3.30
CA SER A 289 -21.07 -2.70 -4.11
C SER A 289 -20.12 -2.06 -5.13
N ALA A 290 -19.27 -2.85 -5.79
CA ALA A 290 -18.53 -2.38 -6.95
C ALA A 290 -19.47 -1.98 -8.09
N ALA A 291 -19.06 -1.01 -8.91
CA ALA A 291 -19.74 -0.66 -10.16
C ALA A 291 -18.81 -0.89 -11.34
N GLU A 292 -19.40 -1.32 -12.45
CA GLU A 292 -18.72 -1.41 -13.73
C GLU A 292 -18.09 -0.05 -14.11
N GLY A 293 -16.81 -0.10 -14.50
CA GLY A 293 -16.05 1.09 -14.87
C GLY A 293 -15.62 1.98 -13.71
N VAL A 294 -15.78 1.55 -12.46
CA VAL A 294 -15.29 2.27 -11.28
C VAL A 294 -14.40 1.38 -10.43
N GLY A 295 -13.14 1.78 -10.33
CA GLY A 295 -12.12 1.11 -9.54
C GLY A 295 -12.06 1.53 -8.11
N PHE A 296 -12.77 0.83 -7.23
CA PHE A 296 -12.50 0.86 -5.79
C PHE A 296 -11.90 -0.46 -5.32
N PHE A 297 -11.04 -0.41 -4.29
CA PHE A 297 -10.70 -1.59 -3.51
C PHE A 297 -11.97 -2.14 -2.87
N GLY A 298 -12.04 -3.46 -2.79
CA GLY A 298 -13.13 -4.15 -2.12
C GLY A 298 -12.72 -4.83 -0.83
N THR A 299 -13.71 -5.14 -0.01
CA THR A 299 -13.54 -5.90 1.23
C THR A 299 -13.03 -7.32 0.91
N SER A 300 -11.86 -7.69 1.43
CA SER A 300 -11.16 -8.94 1.10
C SER A 300 -11.73 -10.22 1.74
N ARG A 301 -12.53 -10.12 2.82
CA ARG A 301 -13.05 -11.27 3.58
C ARG A 301 -14.57 -11.47 3.51
N SER A 302 -15.31 -10.55 2.92
CA SER A 302 -16.78 -10.66 2.80
C SER A 302 -17.16 -11.63 1.68
N ALA A 303 -18.23 -12.41 1.87
CA ALA A 303 -18.86 -13.11 0.75
C ALA A 303 -19.50 -12.12 -0.24
N ASN A 304 -19.94 -10.96 0.25
CA ASN A 304 -20.55 -9.89 -0.53
C ASN A 304 -19.60 -8.69 -0.52
N GLU A 305 -18.70 -8.61 -1.50
CA GLU A 305 -17.69 -7.56 -1.59
C GLU A 305 -18.33 -6.16 -1.61
N LYS A 306 -17.84 -5.27 -0.75
CA LYS A 306 -18.19 -3.85 -0.69
C LYS A 306 -16.98 -3.00 -0.99
N ILE A 307 -17.18 -1.85 -1.63
CA ILE A 307 -16.10 -0.90 -1.88
C ILE A 307 -15.63 -0.28 -0.56
N THR A 308 -14.32 -0.05 -0.42
CA THR A 308 -13.75 0.56 0.77
C THR A 308 -13.70 2.08 0.62
N ARG A 309 -14.10 2.83 1.66
CA ARG A 309 -14.05 4.30 1.68
C ARG A 309 -14.31 4.86 3.07
N PHE A 310 -13.86 6.08 3.31
CA PHE A 310 -14.23 6.80 4.53
C PHE A 310 -15.71 7.16 4.58
N SER A 311 -16.22 7.30 5.80
CA SER A 311 -17.57 7.81 6.01
C SER A 311 -17.65 9.32 5.87
N THR A 312 -18.77 9.81 5.34
CA THR A 312 -19.10 11.24 5.25
C THR A 312 -20.10 11.67 6.33
N THR A 313 -20.68 10.69 7.02
CA THR A 313 -21.74 10.84 8.02
C THR A 313 -21.31 10.19 9.33
N SER A 314 -21.79 10.70 10.46
CA SER A 314 -21.63 10.08 11.77
C SER A 314 -22.91 10.28 12.55
N ASN A 315 -23.52 9.18 13.04
CA ASN A 315 -24.78 9.19 13.77
C ASN A 315 -25.91 10.00 13.07
N GLY A 316 -25.99 9.92 11.74
CA GLY A 316 -27.01 10.61 10.95
C GLY A 316 -26.72 12.10 10.67
N THR A 317 -25.57 12.62 11.11
CA THR A 317 -25.12 14.01 10.86
C THR A 317 -23.83 14.04 10.04
N ALA A 318 -23.36 15.22 9.66
CA ALA A 318 -22.08 15.37 8.95
C ALA A 318 -20.92 14.90 9.84
N ALA A 319 -20.15 13.90 9.38
CA ALA A 319 -18.92 13.52 10.06
C ALA A 319 -17.91 14.68 10.04
N ALA A 320 -17.09 14.77 11.11
CA ALA A 320 -15.88 15.58 11.11
C ALA A 320 -14.94 15.12 9.98
N PRO A 321 -14.08 16.01 9.45
CA PRO A 321 -13.08 15.63 8.48
C PRO A 321 -12.17 14.52 9.02
N VAL A 322 -11.77 13.60 8.15
CA VAL A 322 -10.77 12.56 8.39
C VAL A 322 -9.44 13.25 8.64
N LYS A 323 -8.95 13.18 9.87
CA LYS A 323 -7.68 13.82 10.26
C LYS A 323 -6.50 12.92 9.90
N TYR A 324 -5.54 13.50 9.20
CA TYR A 324 -4.23 12.93 8.92
C TYR A 324 -3.14 13.64 9.72
N TYR A 325 -2.17 12.87 10.23
CA TYR A 325 -0.92 13.40 10.77
C TYR A 325 0.19 13.19 9.74
N ILE A 326 0.77 14.28 9.26
CA ILE A 326 1.81 14.28 8.23
C ILE A 326 3.17 14.41 8.89
N LYS A 327 3.91 13.31 8.97
CA LYS A 327 5.14 13.17 9.75
C LYS A 327 6.39 13.35 8.91
N ASN A 328 7.40 14.01 9.50
CA ASN A 328 8.79 14.05 9.04
C ASN A 328 9.02 14.65 7.64
N VAL A 329 8.01 15.30 7.05
CA VAL A 329 8.13 15.89 5.71
C VAL A 329 9.05 17.11 5.76
N PRO A 330 10.10 17.17 4.91
CA PRO A 330 10.99 18.33 4.81
C PRO A 330 10.23 19.62 4.49
N ALA A 331 10.73 20.76 4.97
CA ALA A 331 10.04 22.05 4.87
C ALA A 331 9.70 22.43 3.42
N GLU A 332 10.60 22.16 2.49
CA GLU A 332 10.45 22.39 1.05
C GLU A 332 9.29 21.61 0.42
N PHE A 333 8.90 20.46 0.99
CA PHE A 333 7.79 19.63 0.49
C PHE A 333 6.49 19.79 1.27
N LYS A 334 6.48 20.47 2.43
CA LYS A 334 5.25 20.66 3.23
C LYS A 334 4.14 21.34 2.41
N GLY A 335 4.49 22.37 1.62
CA GLY A 335 3.53 23.05 0.74
C GLY A 335 2.93 22.10 -0.32
N THR A 336 3.76 21.23 -0.89
CA THR A 336 3.33 20.24 -1.88
C THR A 336 2.41 19.17 -1.28
N PHE A 337 2.72 18.66 -0.09
CA PHE A 337 1.88 17.70 0.62
C PHE A 337 0.53 18.31 1.00
N ALA A 338 0.53 19.56 1.48
CA ALA A 338 -0.70 20.31 1.73
C ALA A 338 -1.55 20.43 0.45
N ARG A 339 -0.92 20.80 -0.68
CA ARG A 339 -1.59 20.92 -1.98
C ARG A 339 -2.20 19.60 -2.44
N ALA A 340 -1.56 18.46 -2.22
CA ALA A 340 -2.12 17.14 -2.54
C ALA A 340 -3.42 16.85 -1.77
N MET A 341 -3.44 17.15 -0.47
CA MET A 341 -4.62 16.99 0.39
C MET A 341 -5.74 17.96 -0.02
N ASP A 342 -5.38 19.22 -0.29
CA ASP A 342 -6.33 20.26 -0.68
C ASP A 342 -6.95 20.00 -2.06
N SER A 343 -6.19 19.43 -3.00
CA SER A 343 -6.70 19.02 -4.31
C SER A 343 -7.83 17.99 -4.17
N TRP A 344 -7.72 17.01 -3.27
CA TRP A 344 -8.82 16.10 -2.96
C TRP A 344 -10.00 16.82 -2.30
N ASN A 345 -9.74 17.75 -1.38
CA ASN A 345 -10.80 18.54 -0.74
C ASN A 345 -11.55 19.46 -1.71
N VAL A 346 -10.91 19.99 -2.76
CA VAL A 346 -11.62 20.67 -3.85
C VAL A 346 -12.68 19.75 -4.45
N GLU A 347 -12.32 18.48 -4.73
CA GLU A 347 -13.27 17.52 -5.30
C GLU A 347 -14.36 17.09 -4.32
N PHE A 348 -14.05 16.98 -3.03
CA PHE A 348 -15.07 16.71 -2.01
C PHE A 348 -16.01 17.90 -1.79
N ARG A 349 -15.53 19.15 -1.86
CA ARG A 349 -16.43 20.31 -1.84
C ARG A 349 -17.38 20.29 -3.03
N ASN A 350 -16.89 19.94 -4.22
CA ASN A 350 -17.73 19.81 -5.42
C ASN A 350 -18.73 18.64 -5.33
N THR A 351 -18.32 17.51 -4.74
CA THR A 351 -19.11 16.28 -4.73
C THR A 351 -20.06 16.18 -3.54
N ILE A 352 -19.58 16.52 -2.34
CA ILE A 352 -20.30 16.35 -1.06
C ILE A 352 -20.54 17.67 -0.31
N GLY A 353 -20.04 18.81 -0.80
CA GLY A 353 -20.32 20.14 -0.24
C GLY A 353 -19.42 20.55 0.93
N LYS A 354 -18.40 19.77 1.26
CA LYS A 354 -17.46 20.03 2.37
C LYS A 354 -16.13 19.33 2.16
N ASP A 355 -15.12 19.74 2.91
CA ASP A 355 -13.85 19.03 3.01
C ASP A 355 -14.09 17.67 3.69
N LEU A 356 -13.47 16.63 3.13
CA LEU A 356 -13.46 15.31 3.75
C LEU A 356 -12.22 15.13 4.62
N ILE A 357 -11.12 15.79 4.27
CA ILE A 357 -9.79 15.55 4.84
C ILE A 357 -9.36 16.78 5.63
N SER A 358 -8.72 16.57 6.78
CA SER A 358 -7.92 17.59 7.46
C SER A 358 -6.55 17.03 7.76
N TYR A 359 -5.55 17.89 7.94
CA TYR A 359 -4.19 17.45 8.21
C TYR A 359 -3.46 18.35 9.20
N GLU A 360 -2.47 17.77 9.87
CA GLU A 360 -1.55 18.44 10.77
C GLU A 360 -0.13 17.93 10.52
N PHE A 361 0.85 18.83 10.36
CA PHE A 361 2.25 18.44 10.23
C PHE A 361 2.86 18.17 11.62
N ILE A 362 3.56 17.05 11.73
CA ILE A 362 4.24 16.60 12.95
C ILE A 362 5.72 16.46 12.62
N ASP A 363 6.52 17.37 13.16
CA ASP A 363 7.97 17.33 13.01
C ASP A 363 8.59 16.24 13.90
N LYS A 364 9.83 15.84 13.58
CA LYS A 364 10.51 14.73 14.25
C LYS A 364 10.68 14.95 15.76
N ASP A 365 10.87 16.20 16.16
CA ASP A 365 11.07 16.66 17.53
C ASP A 365 9.76 16.96 18.28
N ASP A 366 8.60 16.85 17.62
CA ASP A 366 7.31 16.94 18.30
C ASP A 366 7.16 15.79 19.31
N PRO A 367 6.82 16.06 20.59
CA PRO A 367 6.70 15.03 21.62
C PRO A 367 5.62 13.97 21.33
N ARG A 368 4.68 14.26 20.42
CA ARG A 368 3.64 13.32 19.97
C ARG A 368 4.15 12.36 18.88
N SER A 369 5.29 12.65 18.26
CA SER A 369 5.82 11.86 17.13
C SER A 369 6.04 10.39 17.47
N GLU A 370 6.42 10.09 18.73
CA GLU A 370 6.59 8.72 19.23
C GLU A 370 5.26 7.98 19.46
N GLN A 371 4.15 8.70 19.63
CA GLN A 371 2.81 8.13 19.87
C GLN A 371 2.07 7.89 18.53
N LEU A 372 2.32 8.76 17.55
CA LEU A 372 1.73 8.68 16.21
C LEU A 372 2.49 7.67 15.35
N ILE A 373 2.14 6.39 15.50
CA ILE A 373 2.84 5.27 14.86
C ILE A 373 2.09 4.85 13.59
N PRO A 374 2.72 4.86 12.39
CA PRO A 374 2.11 4.34 11.18
C PRO A 374 1.60 2.90 11.37
N GLY A 375 0.38 2.64 10.94
CA GLY A 375 -0.31 1.37 11.14
C GLY A 375 -1.17 1.32 12.41
N ASP A 376 -0.97 2.22 13.38
CA ASP A 376 -1.89 2.33 14.52
C ASP A 376 -3.29 2.73 14.01
N ILE A 377 -4.26 1.82 14.17
CA ILE A 377 -5.63 1.98 13.67
C ILE A 377 -6.36 3.20 14.27
N ARG A 378 -5.83 3.80 15.33
CA ARG A 378 -6.38 5.02 15.95
C ARG A 378 -6.12 6.28 15.14
N TYR A 379 -5.15 6.26 14.22
CA TYR A 379 -4.69 7.43 13.49
C TYR A 379 -4.63 7.16 11.98
N ASN A 380 -4.76 8.23 11.19
CA ASN A 380 -4.35 8.21 9.79
C ASN A 380 -3.03 8.97 9.66
N ILE A 381 -2.02 8.36 9.05
CA ILE A 381 -0.65 8.90 9.06
C ILE A 381 -0.08 8.91 7.64
N ILE A 382 0.46 10.05 7.24
CA ILE A 382 1.36 10.16 6.07
C ILE A 382 2.76 10.32 6.64
N GLU A 383 3.69 9.45 6.29
CA GLU A 383 5.06 9.50 6.80
C GLU A 383 6.07 9.59 5.67
N TRP A 384 6.91 10.63 5.73
CA TRP A 384 8.19 10.63 5.04
C TRP A 384 9.10 9.64 5.76
N ASP A 385 9.27 8.45 5.18
CA ASP A 385 9.89 7.31 5.84
C ASP A 385 11.41 7.54 5.95
N LEU A 386 11.85 7.88 7.17
CA LEU A 386 13.25 8.09 7.51
C LEU A 386 13.90 6.83 8.07
N GLU A 387 13.11 5.85 8.48
CA GLU A 387 13.58 4.74 9.29
C GLU A 387 13.73 3.45 8.50
N ASN A 388 13.02 3.32 7.38
CA ASN A 388 12.82 2.02 6.77
C ASN A 388 13.06 2.09 5.27
N LYS A 389 14.21 1.58 4.80
CA LYS A 389 14.43 1.42 3.36
C LYS A 389 13.54 0.33 2.82
N ALA A 390 12.85 0.60 1.72
CA ALA A 390 12.00 -0.37 1.03
C ALA A 390 12.03 -0.12 -0.49
N GLY A 391 11.60 -1.12 -1.27
CA GLY A 391 11.64 -1.04 -2.73
C GLY A 391 10.65 -0.07 -3.37
N TYR A 392 9.57 0.32 -2.66
CA TYR A 392 8.50 1.17 -3.21
C TYR A 392 8.88 2.66 -3.26
N GLY A 393 8.23 3.45 -4.12
CA GLY A 393 8.31 4.93 -4.05
C GLY A 393 7.33 5.50 -3.02
N GLY A 394 6.05 5.15 -3.19
CA GLY A 394 4.93 5.46 -2.31
C GLY A 394 4.16 4.18 -1.96
N LEU A 395 3.45 4.20 -0.84
CA LEU A 395 2.61 3.09 -0.38
C LEU A 395 1.43 3.61 0.44
N GLY A 396 0.20 3.48 -0.06
CA GLY A 396 -1.03 3.95 0.58
C GLY A 396 -1.98 2.83 1.04
N PRO A 397 -1.68 2.04 2.09
CA PRO A 397 -2.57 0.99 2.55
C PRO A 397 -3.65 1.56 3.45
N SER A 398 -4.86 0.99 3.32
CA SER A 398 -5.99 1.30 4.19
C SER A 398 -6.62 0.05 4.76
N ILE A 399 -7.21 0.23 5.93
CA ILE A 399 -7.83 -0.80 6.75
C ILE A 399 -9.31 -0.46 6.83
N ALA A 400 -10.18 -1.37 6.37
CA ALA A 400 -11.62 -1.14 6.33
C ALA A 400 -12.40 -2.23 7.05
N ASN A 401 -13.60 -1.88 7.49
CA ASN A 401 -14.56 -2.82 8.03
C ASN A 401 -14.93 -3.85 6.95
N GLN A 402 -14.69 -5.12 7.26
CA GLN A 402 -14.86 -6.23 6.31
C GLN A 402 -16.30 -6.39 5.77
N HIS A 403 -17.34 -5.94 6.49
CA HIS A 403 -18.73 -6.14 6.06
C HIS A 403 -19.32 -4.90 5.39
N THR A 404 -18.95 -3.70 5.87
CA THR A 404 -19.52 -2.45 5.35
C THR A 404 -18.66 -1.81 4.26
N GLY A 405 -17.34 -1.96 4.35
CA GLY A 405 -16.37 -1.19 3.55
C GLY A 405 -16.02 0.17 4.16
N GLU A 406 -16.46 0.50 5.37
CA GLU A 406 -16.06 1.74 6.05
C GLU A 406 -14.57 1.68 6.41
N THR A 407 -13.77 2.60 5.84
CA THR A 407 -12.34 2.74 6.17
C THR A 407 -12.19 3.21 7.62
N LEU A 408 -11.43 2.46 8.41
CA LEU A 408 -11.18 2.69 9.83
C LEU A 408 -9.89 3.49 10.05
N SER A 409 -8.85 3.18 9.28
CA SER A 409 -7.56 3.86 9.32
C SER A 409 -6.89 3.73 7.96
N ALA A 410 -6.08 4.71 7.60
CA ALA A 410 -5.31 4.69 6.37
C ALA A 410 -3.94 5.34 6.57
N ASN A 411 -2.95 4.81 5.86
CA ASN A 411 -1.56 5.26 5.99
C ASN A 411 -1.00 5.61 4.61
N VAL A 412 0.02 6.44 4.56
CA VAL A 412 0.87 6.66 3.38
C VAL A 412 2.32 6.62 3.85
N LEU A 413 3.15 5.80 3.22
CA LEU A 413 4.61 5.86 3.37
C LEU A 413 5.21 6.38 2.07
N VAL A 414 6.11 7.36 2.19
CA VAL A 414 6.89 7.89 1.07
C VAL A 414 8.36 7.59 1.35
N GLN A 415 9.05 6.88 0.45
CA GLN A 415 10.51 6.62 0.53
C GLN A 415 11.30 7.88 0.18
N GLY A 416 11.06 8.96 0.91
CA GLY A 416 11.47 10.30 0.56
C GLY A 416 12.98 10.49 0.39
N PRO A 417 13.85 10.04 1.32
CA PRO A 417 15.31 10.13 1.13
C PRO A 417 15.80 9.37 -0.10
N THR A 418 15.30 8.15 -0.30
CA THR A 418 15.62 7.31 -1.46
C THR A 418 15.19 7.97 -2.77
N ILE A 419 13.97 8.54 -2.81
CA ILE A 419 13.45 9.30 -3.94
C ILE A 419 14.33 10.53 -4.22
N VAL A 420 14.62 11.35 -3.21
CA VAL A 420 15.44 12.56 -3.37
C VAL A 420 16.82 12.21 -3.93
N GLU A 421 17.47 11.16 -3.41
CA GLU A 421 18.75 10.67 -3.93
C GLU A 421 18.62 10.19 -5.39
N LEU A 422 17.61 9.37 -5.67
CA LEU A 422 17.34 8.80 -6.99
C LEU A 422 17.17 9.90 -8.04
N TYR A 423 16.28 10.86 -7.79
CA TYR A 423 15.99 11.93 -8.72
C TYR A 423 17.15 12.94 -8.81
N SER A 424 17.90 13.18 -7.73
CA SER A 424 19.13 13.99 -7.81
C SER A 424 20.16 13.37 -8.75
N LYS A 425 20.37 12.05 -8.65
CA LYS A 425 21.26 11.31 -9.56
C LYS A 425 20.74 11.35 -11.00
N TRP A 426 19.45 11.15 -11.19
CA TRP A 426 18.80 11.21 -12.50
C TRP A 426 18.99 12.57 -13.19
N PHE A 427 18.79 13.67 -12.45
CA PHE A 427 19.00 15.04 -12.94
C PHE A 427 20.48 15.31 -13.24
N ALA A 428 21.40 14.88 -12.37
CA ALA A 428 22.82 15.06 -12.58
C ALA A 428 23.32 14.37 -13.86
N GLU A 429 22.88 13.12 -14.11
CA GLU A 429 23.24 12.39 -15.33
C GLU A 429 22.54 12.96 -16.57
N SER A 430 21.25 13.30 -16.47
CA SER A 430 20.53 13.95 -17.58
C SER A 430 21.17 15.26 -18.00
N LYS A 431 21.70 16.06 -17.05
CA LYS A 431 22.42 17.30 -17.37
C LYS A 431 23.66 17.06 -18.22
N LYS A 432 24.43 16.00 -17.93
CA LYS A 432 25.61 15.62 -18.72
C LYS A 432 25.22 15.18 -20.12
N ILE A 433 24.19 14.32 -20.22
CA ILE A 433 23.66 13.82 -21.49
C ILE A 433 23.15 14.99 -22.35
N ASN A 434 22.35 15.88 -21.78
CA ASN A 434 21.80 17.04 -22.49
C ASN A 434 22.89 18.03 -22.93
N ALA A 435 23.96 18.21 -22.14
CA ALA A 435 25.08 19.05 -22.54
C ALA A 435 25.82 18.48 -23.77
N LEU A 436 26.04 17.16 -23.81
CA LEU A 436 26.62 16.48 -24.98
C LEU A 436 25.71 16.61 -26.21
N LEU A 437 24.40 16.41 -26.04
CA LEU A 437 23.42 16.58 -27.12
C LEU A 437 23.41 18.02 -27.66
N ALA A 438 23.45 19.03 -26.78
CA ALA A 438 23.49 20.44 -27.16
C ALA A 438 24.78 20.82 -27.93
N GLN A 439 25.87 20.08 -27.72
CA GLN A 439 27.13 20.22 -28.46
C GLN A 439 27.15 19.41 -29.77
N GLY A 440 26.07 18.69 -30.10
CA GLY A 440 26.01 17.78 -31.25
C GLY A 440 26.75 16.46 -31.04
N GLU A 441 27.26 16.18 -29.83
CA GLU A 441 28.02 14.97 -29.49
C GLU A 441 27.09 13.77 -29.18
N THR A 442 26.17 13.46 -30.10
CA THR A 442 25.12 12.44 -29.94
C THR A 442 25.67 11.05 -29.59
N ARG A 443 26.81 10.66 -30.19
CA ARG A 443 27.45 9.37 -29.90
C ARG A 443 27.92 9.28 -28.45
N LYS A 444 28.61 10.31 -27.94
CA LYS A 444 29.07 10.33 -26.54
C LYS A 444 27.90 10.35 -25.55
N ALA A 445 26.83 11.07 -25.91
CA ALA A 445 25.59 11.07 -25.12
C ALA A 445 24.97 9.66 -25.01
N ASN A 446 24.94 8.92 -26.13
CA ASN A 446 24.46 7.54 -26.17
C ASN A 446 25.38 6.58 -25.38
N GLU A 447 26.71 6.73 -25.48
CA GLU A 447 27.68 5.94 -24.72
C GLU A 447 27.51 6.15 -23.21
N LEU A 448 27.34 7.40 -22.77
CA LEU A 448 27.08 7.73 -21.37
C LEU A 448 25.75 7.14 -20.88
N THR A 449 24.68 7.30 -21.66
CA THR A 449 23.36 6.75 -21.34
C THR A 449 23.39 5.23 -21.22
N LYS A 450 24.11 4.55 -22.14
CA LYS A 450 24.31 3.10 -22.10
C LYS A 450 25.07 2.66 -20.86
N ALA A 451 26.20 3.30 -20.57
CA ALA A 451 27.02 2.97 -19.40
C ALA A 451 26.20 3.11 -18.11
N PHE A 452 25.38 4.16 -18.01
CA PHE A 452 24.47 4.35 -16.89
C PHE A 452 23.41 3.25 -16.82
N ASN A 453 22.74 2.95 -17.93
CA ASN A 453 21.69 1.93 -17.99
C ASN A 453 22.23 0.56 -17.56
N VAL A 454 23.38 0.14 -18.10
CA VAL A 454 24.03 -1.12 -17.73
C VAL A 454 24.38 -1.16 -16.24
N ALA A 455 24.93 -0.08 -15.69
CA ALA A 455 25.25 0.00 -14.26
C ALA A 455 24.00 -0.06 -13.37
N ALA A 456 22.93 0.65 -13.75
CA ALA A 456 21.66 0.67 -13.03
C ALA A 456 20.97 -0.70 -13.08
N GLN A 457 20.89 -1.34 -14.24
CA GLN A 457 20.33 -2.69 -14.40
C GLN A 457 21.12 -3.73 -13.60
N LYS A 458 22.45 -3.62 -13.58
CA LYS A 458 23.29 -4.48 -12.75
C LYS A 458 22.96 -4.33 -11.27
N GLU A 459 22.69 -3.11 -10.80
CA GLU A 459 22.29 -2.86 -9.42
C GLU A 459 20.90 -3.42 -9.12
N LEU A 460 19.92 -3.18 -10.01
CA LEU A 460 18.57 -3.72 -9.88
C LEU A 460 18.56 -5.25 -9.86
N SER A 461 19.39 -5.90 -10.68
CA SER A 461 19.49 -7.36 -10.71
C SER A 461 20.00 -8.00 -9.41
N LYS A 462 20.62 -7.21 -8.53
CA LYS A 462 21.02 -7.69 -7.19
C LYS A 462 19.86 -7.66 -6.19
N ARG A 463 18.82 -6.87 -6.44
CA ARG A 463 17.66 -6.79 -5.54
C ARG A 463 16.89 -8.10 -5.60
N THR A 464 16.66 -8.69 -4.43
CA THR A 464 15.90 -9.94 -4.32
C THR A 464 14.41 -9.60 -4.24
N GLN A 465 13.60 -10.10 -5.17
CA GLN A 465 12.13 -9.95 -5.08
C GLN A 465 11.53 -11.05 -4.20
N THR A 466 11.94 -11.09 -2.93
CA THR A 466 11.39 -12.06 -1.98
C THR A 466 9.92 -11.74 -1.76
N GLN A 467 9.03 -12.68 -2.11
CA GLN A 467 7.60 -12.62 -1.78
C GLN A 467 7.32 -13.40 -0.50
N PHE A 468 6.58 -12.80 0.44
CA PHE A 468 6.22 -13.39 1.72
C PHE A 468 4.75 -13.82 1.65
N LYS A 469 4.45 -15.06 2.05
CA LYS A 469 3.08 -15.57 2.20
C LYS A 469 2.82 -15.90 3.65
N LEU A 470 1.73 -15.37 4.20
CA LEU A 470 1.58 -15.21 5.64
C LEU A 470 0.29 -15.82 6.13
N LYS A 471 0.34 -16.55 7.24
CA LYS A 471 -0.87 -17.11 7.86
C LYS A 471 -0.84 -17.04 9.39
N LEU A 472 -1.92 -16.54 9.98
CA LEU A 472 -2.24 -16.74 11.40
C LEU A 472 -3.08 -18.03 11.54
N GLY A 473 -2.48 -19.05 12.17
CA GLY A 473 -3.07 -20.39 12.20
C GLY A 473 -3.21 -21.03 10.81
N LYS A 474 -4.21 -21.89 10.61
CA LYS A 474 -4.48 -22.51 9.29
C LYS A 474 -5.44 -21.70 8.41
N ALA A 475 -6.12 -20.71 8.96
CA ALA A 475 -7.35 -20.15 8.38
C ALA A 475 -7.26 -18.67 8.02
N LEU A 476 -6.29 -17.91 8.56
CA LEU A 476 -6.20 -16.47 8.34
C LEU A 476 -4.96 -16.12 7.52
N GLU A 477 -5.16 -15.61 6.31
CA GLU A 477 -4.06 -15.04 5.51
C GLU A 477 -3.86 -13.56 5.84
N MET A 478 -2.63 -13.07 5.68
CA MET A 478 -2.27 -11.67 5.92
C MET A 478 -1.81 -10.98 4.64
N THR A 479 -1.88 -9.66 4.61
CA THR A 479 -1.59 -8.87 3.40
C THR A 479 -0.24 -8.17 3.53
N VAL A 480 0.66 -8.43 2.58
CA VAL A 480 1.94 -7.71 2.45
C VAL A 480 1.80 -6.67 1.35
N HIS A 481 1.61 -5.40 1.74
CA HIS A 481 1.29 -4.34 0.78
C HIS A 481 2.48 -3.97 -0.13
N SER A 482 3.70 -4.01 0.40
CA SER A 482 4.92 -3.54 -0.26
C SER A 482 5.47 -4.43 -1.39
N GLN A 483 4.98 -5.67 -1.52
CA GLN A 483 5.55 -6.67 -2.43
C GLN A 483 5.01 -6.63 -3.85
N ARG A 484 4.23 -5.60 -4.16
CA ARG A 484 3.71 -5.43 -5.51
C ARG A 484 4.81 -4.79 -6.36
N SER A 485 5.29 -5.53 -7.36
CA SER A 485 6.37 -5.10 -8.26
C SER A 485 6.12 -3.76 -8.96
N HIS A 486 4.85 -3.35 -9.04
CA HIS A 486 4.48 -2.07 -9.63
C HIS A 486 4.80 -0.87 -8.71
N LEU A 487 4.97 -1.08 -7.40
CA LEU A 487 5.29 -0.02 -6.44
C LEU A 487 6.75 0.47 -6.53
N GLU A 488 7.63 -0.33 -7.14
CA GLU A 488 9.05 0.03 -7.30
C GLU A 488 9.22 1.20 -8.28
N ASP A 489 10.03 2.19 -7.90
CA ASP A 489 10.41 3.33 -8.75
C ASP A 489 11.93 3.31 -9.08
N PRO A 490 12.42 2.32 -9.87
CA PRO A 490 13.84 2.24 -10.21
C PRO A 490 14.23 3.29 -11.24
N ILE A 491 15.40 3.94 -11.08
CA ILE A 491 15.90 5.00 -12.00
C ILE A 491 15.86 4.58 -13.49
N VAL A 492 15.98 3.29 -13.74
CA VAL A 492 15.81 2.67 -15.06
C VAL A 492 14.80 1.54 -14.95
N LYS A 493 13.68 1.67 -15.66
CA LYS A 493 12.71 0.58 -15.88
C LYS A 493 12.77 0.19 -17.36
N GLY A 494 13.65 -0.76 -17.68
CA GLY A 494 14.03 -1.13 -19.05
C GLY A 494 14.89 -0.10 -19.79
N HIS A 495 14.73 1.21 -19.50
CA HIS A 495 15.49 2.28 -20.15
C HIS A 495 15.69 3.52 -19.29
N PHE A 496 16.68 4.32 -19.69
CA PHE A 496 16.89 5.66 -19.14
C PHE A 496 16.01 6.67 -19.89
N GLU A 497 15.16 7.35 -19.15
CA GLU A 497 14.43 8.52 -19.61
C GLU A 497 15.26 9.76 -19.30
N VAL A 498 15.34 10.74 -20.21
CA VAL A 498 16.05 12.00 -19.93
C VAL A 498 15.10 13.01 -19.32
N VAL A 499 15.62 13.88 -18.47
CA VAL A 499 14.87 15.03 -17.93
C VAL A 499 14.31 15.87 -19.09
N PRO A 500 13.01 16.24 -19.06
CA PRO A 500 12.41 17.12 -20.07
C PRO A 500 13.17 18.44 -20.25
N ALA A 501 13.19 18.97 -21.47
CA ALA A 501 13.89 20.21 -21.78
C ALA A 501 13.33 21.39 -20.95
N GLY A 502 14.22 22.23 -20.40
CA GLY A 502 13.83 23.39 -19.59
C GLY A 502 13.36 23.06 -18.16
N MET A 503 13.32 21.79 -17.78
CA MET A 503 12.88 21.35 -16.46
C MET A 503 13.99 21.51 -15.41
N THR A 504 13.67 22.17 -14.30
CA THR A 504 14.55 22.19 -13.12
C THR A 504 14.23 21.04 -12.18
N TYR A 505 15.19 20.70 -11.32
CA TYR A 505 15.02 19.68 -10.29
C TYR A 505 13.86 20.04 -9.36
N GLU A 506 13.83 21.28 -8.90
CA GLU A 506 12.88 21.79 -7.92
C GLU A 506 11.44 21.70 -8.46
N THR A 507 11.22 22.23 -9.67
CA THR A 507 9.89 22.22 -10.32
C THR A 507 9.39 20.79 -10.57
N TYR A 508 10.29 19.90 -11.00
CA TYR A 508 9.94 18.50 -11.21
C TYR A 508 9.57 17.81 -9.90
N MET A 509 10.40 17.99 -8.86
CA MET A 509 10.19 17.35 -7.57
C MET A 509 8.93 17.85 -6.88
N GLU A 510 8.56 19.13 -7.04
CA GLU A 510 7.27 19.63 -6.60
C GLU A 510 6.10 18.92 -7.29
N GLY A 511 6.11 18.80 -8.62
CA GLY A 511 5.05 18.09 -9.35
C GLY A 511 5.01 16.60 -9.05
N TYR A 512 6.17 15.94 -8.97
CA TYR A 512 6.28 14.52 -8.64
C TYR A 512 5.79 14.23 -7.21
N MET A 513 6.18 15.04 -6.23
CA MET A 513 5.71 14.87 -4.85
C MET A 513 4.22 15.18 -4.70
N LEU A 514 3.68 16.10 -5.49
CA LEU A 514 2.23 16.31 -5.57
C LEU A 514 1.54 15.04 -6.07
N GLU A 515 2.01 14.51 -7.20
CA GLU A 515 1.46 13.32 -7.86
C GLU A 515 1.45 12.12 -6.92
N ILE A 516 2.61 11.78 -6.34
CA ILE A 516 2.74 10.60 -5.49
C ILE A 516 1.84 10.70 -4.24
N VAL A 517 1.80 11.85 -3.56
CA VAL A 517 0.96 12.01 -2.36
C VAL A 517 -0.52 11.97 -2.73
N ALA A 518 -0.92 12.64 -3.82
CA ALA A 518 -2.29 12.61 -4.29
C ALA A 518 -2.72 11.18 -4.70
N HIS A 519 -1.82 10.43 -5.34
CA HIS A 519 -2.02 9.02 -5.72
C HIS A 519 -2.23 8.12 -4.49
N GLU A 520 -1.31 8.16 -3.52
CA GLU A 520 -1.40 7.31 -2.33
C GLU A 520 -2.61 7.69 -1.45
N VAL A 521 -2.97 8.97 -1.39
CA VAL A 521 -4.22 9.41 -0.75
C VAL A 521 -5.43 8.92 -1.54
N GLY A 522 -5.36 8.86 -2.87
CA GLY A 522 -6.38 8.23 -3.72
C GLY A 522 -6.67 6.78 -3.32
N HIS A 523 -5.62 5.99 -3.03
CA HIS A 523 -5.79 4.64 -2.48
C HIS A 523 -6.48 4.62 -1.12
N ASN A 524 -6.13 5.56 -0.24
CA ASN A 524 -6.79 5.70 1.07
C ASN A 524 -8.27 6.10 0.96
N LEU A 525 -8.62 6.87 -0.07
CA LEU A 525 -10.01 7.20 -0.41
C LEU A 525 -10.78 6.04 -1.05
N GLY A 526 -10.07 4.95 -1.38
CA GLY A 526 -10.62 3.70 -1.88
C GLY A 526 -10.26 3.39 -3.33
N LEU A 527 -9.61 4.30 -4.07
CA LEU A 527 -9.39 4.14 -5.51
C LEU A 527 -8.30 3.10 -5.83
N ARG A 528 -8.51 2.34 -6.90
CA ARG A 528 -7.50 1.45 -7.50
C ARG A 528 -6.70 2.20 -8.57
N HIS A 529 -5.57 1.62 -8.98
CA HIS A 529 -4.89 2.05 -10.19
C HIS A 529 -5.84 2.05 -11.39
N ASN A 530 -5.65 3.03 -12.27
CA ASN A 530 -6.38 3.13 -13.52
C ASN A 530 -5.41 3.36 -14.67
N PHE A 531 -5.25 2.34 -15.50
CA PHE A 531 -4.33 2.37 -16.63
C PHE A 531 -4.99 2.62 -17.99
N LYS A 532 -6.28 2.96 -17.96
CA LYS A 532 -7.02 3.53 -19.09
C LYS A 532 -7.14 5.06 -18.91
N GLY A 533 -6.32 5.61 -18.01
CA GLY A 533 -6.19 7.02 -17.70
C GLY A 533 -5.52 7.78 -18.86
N ASN A 534 -4.51 7.17 -19.45
CA ASN A 534 -3.80 7.61 -20.65
C ASN A 534 -4.72 8.06 -21.81
N LEU A 535 -5.85 7.38 -22.03
CA LEU A 535 -6.80 7.72 -23.11
C LEU A 535 -7.40 9.13 -22.99
N GLY A 536 -7.28 9.77 -21.83
CA GLY A 536 -7.68 11.17 -21.61
C GLY A 536 -6.57 12.19 -21.88
N ALA A 537 -5.38 11.75 -22.27
CA ALA A 537 -4.22 12.61 -22.40
C ALA A 537 -4.35 13.59 -23.58
N VAL A 538 -3.82 14.79 -23.39
CA VAL A 538 -3.71 15.87 -24.37
C VAL A 538 -2.26 16.36 -24.30
N GLU A 539 -1.52 16.21 -25.39
CA GLU A 539 -0.10 16.58 -25.48
C GLU A 539 0.08 18.10 -25.60
N ASN A 540 -0.19 18.84 -24.53
CA ASN A 540 0.02 20.30 -24.46
C ASN A 540 1.07 20.73 -23.41
N GLY A 541 1.56 19.80 -22.59
CA GLY A 541 2.57 20.05 -21.56
C GLY A 541 2.05 20.75 -20.30
N GLU A 542 0.73 20.80 -20.11
CA GLU A 542 0.09 21.42 -18.95
C GLU A 542 -0.18 20.40 -17.82
N GLU A 543 -0.24 20.88 -16.58
CA GLU A 543 -0.65 20.05 -15.45
C GLU A 543 -2.09 19.52 -15.67
N GLY A 544 -2.29 18.22 -15.42
CA GLY A 544 -3.52 17.49 -15.65
C GLY A 544 -3.80 17.10 -17.09
N SER A 545 -2.88 17.37 -18.02
CA SER A 545 -3.07 17.02 -19.43
C SER A 545 -2.66 15.59 -19.76
N VAL A 546 -1.89 14.92 -18.91
CA VAL A 546 -1.21 13.66 -19.25
C VAL A 546 -2.02 12.39 -18.97
N SER A 547 -3.14 12.52 -18.23
CA SER A 547 -4.04 11.41 -17.88
C SER A 547 -5.38 11.95 -17.38
N ARG A 548 -6.45 11.17 -17.51
CA ARG A 548 -7.72 11.43 -16.81
C ARG A 548 -7.75 10.96 -15.36
N SER A 549 -6.68 10.34 -14.87
CA SER A 549 -6.59 9.79 -13.52
C SER A 549 -5.20 9.97 -12.91
N VAL A 550 -5.16 10.47 -11.68
CA VAL A 550 -3.94 10.49 -10.86
C VAL A 550 -3.48 9.07 -10.52
N MET A 551 -4.38 8.08 -10.61
CA MET A 551 -4.12 6.66 -10.34
C MET A 551 -3.37 5.94 -11.48
N GLU A 552 -2.86 6.68 -12.47
CA GLU A 552 -2.14 6.19 -13.65
C GLU A 552 -0.63 6.11 -13.39
N TYR A 553 0.05 5.11 -13.96
CA TYR A 553 1.52 5.02 -13.87
C TYR A 553 2.17 5.57 -15.12
N LEU A 554 2.53 6.85 -15.06
CA LEU A 554 3.17 7.56 -16.17
C LEU A 554 4.70 7.43 -16.13
N GLY A 555 5.33 7.59 -17.29
CA GLY A 555 6.79 7.67 -17.41
C GLY A 555 7.31 8.92 -16.70
N ARG A 556 8.57 8.91 -16.24
CA ARG A 556 9.21 10.03 -15.53
C ARG A 556 9.10 11.33 -16.31
N GLY A 557 9.10 11.27 -17.64
CA GLY A 557 8.89 12.43 -18.52
C GLY A 557 7.55 13.15 -18.37
N PHE A 558 6.58 12.59 -17.66
CA PHE A 558 5.21 13.12 -17.53
C PHE A 558 4.66 13.15 -16.11
N ARG A 559 5.24 12.39 -15.15
CA ARG A 559 4.70 12.27 -13.78
C ARG A 559 4.44 13.61 -13.08
N TYR A 560 5.35 14.57 -13.24
CA TYR A 560 5.23 15.90 -12.64
C TYR A 560 4.04 16.73 -13.14
N LEU A 561 3.41 16.33 -14.25
CA LEU A 561 2.20 16.94 -14.80
C LEU A 561 0.92 16.23 -14.35
N ASN A 562 1.00 15.06 -13.70
CA ASN A 562 -0.20 14.30 -13.38
C ASN A 562 -0.93 14.92 -12.18
N THR A 563 -2.26 14.87 -12.21
CA THR A 563 -3.11 15.40 -11.14
C THR A 563 -4.47 14.71 -11.15
N ILE A 564 -5.34 15.06 -10.20
CA ILE A 564 -6.69 14.51 -10.10
C ILE A 564 -7.50 14.84 -11.36
N GLY A 565 -7.90 13.80 -12.07
CA GLY A 565 -8.52 13.92 -13.39
C GLY A 565 -10.01 13.62 -13.41
N SER A 566 -10.59 13.62 -14.61
CA SER A 566 -12.05 13.46 -14.80
C SER A 566 -12.56 12.09 -14.40
N TYR A 567 -11.73 11.04 -14.51
CA TYR A 567 -12.08 9.71 -14.04
C TYR A 567 -12.15 9.67 -12.51
N ASP A 568 -11.16 10.24 -11.82
CA ASP A 568 -11.11 10.22 -10.35
C ASP A 568 -12.34 10.91 -9.76
N ARG A 569 -12.71 12.08 -10.31
CA ARG A 569 -13.94 12.80 -9.94
C ARG A 569 -15.20 11.94 -10.11
N MET A 570 -15.31 11.23 -11.24
CA MET A 570 -16.44 10.33 -11.49
C MET A 570 -16.46 9.18 -10.46
N ALA A 571 -15.30 8.58 -10.18
CA ALA A 571 -15.18 7.49 -9.22
C ALA A 571 -15.56 7.94 -7.80
N ILE A 572 -15.07 9.10 -7.35
CA ILE A 572 -15.44 9.69 -6.06
C ILE A 572 -16.94 9.99 -6.00
N ALA A 573 -17.56 10.51 -7.05
CA ALA A 573 -19.00 10.73 -7.09
C ALA A 573 -19.80 9.43 -6.94
N TYR A 574 -19.34 8.33 -7.55
CA TYR A 574 -19.94 7.02 -7.31
C TYR A 574 -19.75 6.55 -5.87
N GLY A 575 -18.51 6.51 -5.37
CA GLY A 575 -18.19 5.99 -4.05
C GLY A 575 -18.93 6.75 -2.94
N TYR A 576 -18.90 8.08 -2.98
CA TYR A 576 -19.36 8.92 -1.87
C TYR A 576 -20.82 9.40 -2.01
N LYS A 577 -21.38 9.43 -3.23
CA LYS A 577 -22.77 9.85 -3.47
C LYS A 577 -23.64 8.81 -4.17
N GLY A 578 -23.06 7.76 -4.75
CA GLY A 578 -23.81 6.76 -5.51
C GLY A 578 -24.26 7.26 -6.87
N VAL A 579 -23.60 8.30 -7.40
CA VAL A 579 -23.90 8.81 -8.74
C VAL A 579 -23.53 7.75 -9.75
N THR A 580 -24.47 7.39 -10.61
CA THR A 580 -24.23 6.42 -11.69
C THR A 580 -23.07 6.91 -12.57
N PRO A 581 -22.04 6.08 -12.80
CA PRO A 581 -20.92 6.45 -13.67
C PRO A 581 -21.40 6.74 -15.08
N LYS A 582 -20.96 7.87 -15.65
CA LYS A 582 -21.29 8.25 -17.03
C LYS A 582 -20.47 7.47 -18.06
N HIS A 583 -19.27 7.03 -17.66
CA HIS A 583 -18.35 6.27 -18.48
C HIS A 583 -18.02 4.97 -17.77
N LYS A 584 -18.13 3.86 -18.51
CA LYS A 584 -17.85 2.51 -17.99
C LYS A 584 -16.56 1.92 -18.56
N ASP A 585 -16.04 2.59 -19.56
CA ASP A 585 -14.97 2.22 -20.48
C ASP A 585 -13.67 2.98 -20.20
N TRP A 586 -13.62 3.78 -19.14
CA TRP A 586 -12.46 4.61 -18.74
C TRP A 586 -11.58 3.98 -17.67
N PHE A 587 -11.79 2.71 -17.35
CA PHE A 587 -11.13 2.06 -16.23
C PHE A 587 -10.53 0.72 -16.61
N CYS A 588 -9.32 0.46 -16.10
CA CYS A 588 -8.79 -0.88 -15.97
C CYS A 588 -7.68 -0.98 -14.92
N THR A 589 -7.55 -2.16 -14.30
CA THR A 589 -6.73 -2.43 -13.12
C THR A 589 -5.38 -3.07 -13.46
N ASP A 590 -4.56 -3.34 -12.44
CA ASP A 590 -3.32 -4.10 -12.56
C ASP A 590 -3.53 -5.49 -13.18
N GLU A 591 -4.65 -6.14 -12.86
CA GLU A 591 -4.98 -7.46 -13.42
C GLU A 591 -5.45 -7.38 -14.87
N ASP A 592 -5.67 -6.17 -15.39
CA ASP A 592 -6.08 -5.93 -16.77
C ASP A 592 -4.92 -5.51 -17.68
N GLN A 593 -3.77 -5.15 -17.10
CA GLN A 593 -2.56 -4.66 -17.77
C GLN A 593 -1.76 -5.68 -18.58
N GLY A 594 -2.09 -6.97 -18.53
CA GLY A 594 -1.16 -8.01 -18.95
C GLY A 594 -1.76 -9.29 -19.50
N TYR A 595 -0.87 -10.06 -20.12
CA TYR A 595 -1.05 -11.48 -20.42
C TYR A 595 -0.95 -12.27 -19.12
N ASP A 596 -2.08 -12.72 -18.59
CA ASP A 596 -2.04 -13.73 -17.55
C ASP A 596 -1.59 -15.06 -18.18
N LYS A 597 -0.37 -15.51 -17.86
CA LYS A 597 0.20 -16.77 -18.35
C LYS A 597 -0.58 -18.00 -17.85
N LEU A 598 -1.27 -17.89 -16.70
CA LEU A 598 -2.03 -18.99 -16.10
C LEU A 598 -3.42 -19.13 -16.74
N SER A 599 -4.04 -18.02 -17.16
CA SER A 599 -5.34 -18.03 -17.86
C SER A 599 -5.27 -17.81 -19.38
N MET A 600 -4.07 -17.55 -19.92
CA MET A 600 -3.78 -17.20 -21.31
C MET A 600 -4.61 -16.00 -21.83
N GLN A 601 -4.84 -15.00 -20.98
CA GLN A 601 -5.78 -13.90 -21.30
C GLN A 601 -5.12 -12.53 -21.18
N PHE A 602 -5.19 -11.76 -22.28
CA PHE A 602 -5.10 -10.30 -22.29
C PHE A 602 -6.51 -9.73 -22.17
N LYS A 603 -6.72 -8.76 -21.27
CA LYS A 603 -8.05 -8.17 -21.00
C LYS A 603 -8.33 -6.87 -21.76
N SER A 604 -7.36 -5.97 -21.94
CA SER A 604 -7.47 -4.89 -22.93
C SER A 604 -6.08 -4.32 -23.25
N PRO A 605 -5.73 -4.14 -24.53
CA PRO A 605 -4.46 -3.55 -24.94
C PRO A 605 -4.46 -2.01 -24.87
N GLU A 606 -5.62 -1.37 -24.63
CA GLU A 606 -5.70 0.07 -24.35
C GLU A 606 -5.22 0.43 -22.94
N CYS A 607 -5.07 -0.59 -22.09
CA CYS A 607 -4.53 -0.50 -20.75
C CYS A 607 -3.00 -0.52 -20.85
N SER A 608 -2.35 0.63 -20.75
CA SER A 608 -0.89 0.77 -20.93
C SER A 608 -0.25 1.61 -19.83
N LYS A 609 0.86 1.11 -19.26
CA LYS A 609 1.72 1.89 -18.35
C LYS A 609 2.73 2.71 -19.14
N SER A 610 3.25 3.74 -18.49
CA SER A 610 4.27 4.65 -19.02
C SER A 610 3.85 5.37 -20.30
N ASP A 611 2.53 5.42 -20.54
CA ASP A 611 1.89 5.98 -21.71
C ASP A 611 1.11 7.22 -21.30
N ALA A 612 1.56 8.39 -21.75
CA ALA A 612 0.88 9.67 -21.54
C ALA A 612 0.21 10.14 -22.84
N THR A 613 -0.20 9.20 -23.70
CA THR A 613 -0.83 9.50 -24.98
C THR A 613 -2.28 9.01 -24.99
N SER A 614 -3.12 9.71 -25.74
CA SER A 614 -4.45 9.21 -26.08
C SER A 614 -4.39 8.17 -27.20
N ASP A 615 -3.25 7.51 -27.46
CA ASP A 615 -3.10 6.53 -28.52
C ASP A 615 -2.12 5.38 -28.22
N PRO A 616 -2.52 4.42 -27.35
CA PRO A 616 -1.65 3.34 -26.90
C PRO A 616 -1.02 2.53 -28.03
N PHE A 617 -1.76 2.27 -29.12
CA PHE A 617 -1.24 1.50 -30.24
C PHE A 617 -0.04 2.23 -30.91
N SER A 618 -0.20 3.53 -31.16
CA SER A 618 0.86 4.33 -31.76
C SER A 618 2.00 4.62 -30.77
N PHE A 619 1.70 4.69 -29.47
CA PHE A 619 2.72 4.69 -28.43
C PHE A 619 3.63 3.45 -28.54
N TRP A 620 3.08 2.23 -28.66
CA TRP A 620 3.90 1.02 -28.83
C TRP A 620 4.72 1.02 -30.11
N GLU A 621 4.17 1.51 -31.23
CA GLU A 621 4.95 1.70 -32.47
C GLU A 621 6.13 2.65 -32.25
N SER A 622 5.94 3.74 -31.49
CA SER A 622 7.01 4.69 -31.19
C SER A 622 8.13 4.06 -30.36
N ARG A 623 7.79 3.13 -29.46
CA ARG A 623 8.76 2.38 -28.65
C ARG A 623 9.61 1.44 -29.51
N ILE A 624 9.04 0.80 -30.54
CA ILE A 624 9.83 0.03 -31.53
C ILE A 624 10.78 0.94 -32.30
N ASN A 625 10.31 2.09 -32.78
CA ASN A 625 11.16 3.04 -33.49
C ASN A 625 12.33 3.52 -32.62
N ARG A 626 12.08 3.77 -31.32
CA ARG A 626 13.15 4.10 -30.36
C ARG A 626 14.19 2.99 -30.25
N VAL A 627 13.78 1.73 -30.19
CA VAL A 627 14.73 0.60 -30.17
C VAL A 627 15.57 0.58 -31.44
N LEU A 628 14.95 0.74 -32.61
CA LEU A 628 15.66 0.81 -33.89
C LEU A 628 16.64 2.00 -33.93
N ASP A 629 16.24 3.17 -33.44
CA ASP A 629 17.09 4.34 -33.33
C ASP A 629 18.35 4.06 -32.48
N LEU A 630 18.21 3.32 -31.37
CA LEU A 630 19.35 3.00 -30.50
C LEU A 630 20.30 1.97 -31.12
N VAL A 631 19.76 0.89 -31.68
CA VAL A 631 20.57 -0.25 -32.17
C VAL A 631 21.09 -0.05 -33.59
N LEU A 632 20.53 0.90 -34.34
CA LEU A 632 20.99 1.26 -35.67
C LEU A 632 21.65 2.65 -35.72
N ASP A 633 21.51 3.49 -34.70
CA ASP A 633 21.92 4.91 -34.72
C ASP A 633 21.39 5.62 -35.98
N THR A 634 20.06 5.67 -36.12
CA THR A 634 19.36 6.11 -37.35
C THR A 634 19.60 7.57 -37.73
N LYS A 635 20.21 8.36 -36.83
CA LYS A 635 20.48 9.80 -37.00
C LYS A 635 21.94 10.10 -37.36
N SER A 636 22.78 9.08 -37.49
CA SER A 636 24.21 9.23 -37.73
C SER A 636 24.73 8.11 -38.64
N ASN A 637 25.84 8.35 -39.34
CA ASN A 637 26.54 7.32 -40.10
C ASN A 637 27.54 6.52 -39.23
N ALA A 638 27.69 6.87 -37.96
CA ALA A 638 28.55 6.16 -37.02
C ALA A 638 28.02 4.74 -36.70
N ALA A 639 28.94 3.88 -36.25
CA ALA A 639 28.59 2.58 -35.69
C ALA A 639 27.64 2.74 -34.48
N PRO A 640 26.57 1.91 -34.38
CA PRO A 640 25.66 1.98 -33.25
C PRO A 640 26.37 1.61 -31.94
N VAL A 641 25.99 2.31 -30.88
CA VAL A 641 26.56 2.13 -29.54
C VAL A 641 25.86 1.00 -28.77
N TRP A 642 24.56 0.84 -29.00
CA TRP A 642 23.72 -0.14 -28.32
C TRP A 642 23.66 -1.46 -29.09
N LYS A 643 23.55 -2.55 -28.34
CA LYS A 643 23.21 -3.87 -28.88
C LYS A 643 21.80 -4.27 -28.48
N VAL A 644 21.20 -5.20 -29.21
CA VAL A 644 19.83 -5.65 -28.96
C VAL A 644 19.66 -6.24 -27.57
N GLU A 645 20.65 -7.00 -27.09
CA GLU A 645 20.62 -7.60 -25.74
C GLU A 645 20.46 -6.56 -24.63
N GLU A 646 21.00 -5.35 -24.83
CA GLU A 646 21.01 -4.25 -23.86
C GLU A 646 19.70 -3.45 -23.86
N VAL A 647 18.90 -3.58 -24.92
CA VAL A 647 17.57 -2.96 -25.07
C VAL A 647 16.45 -3.99 -25.18
N ALA A 648 16.74 -5.27 -24.90
CA ALA A 648 15.82 -6.38 -25.08
C ALA A 648 14.53 -6.20 -24.28
N ALA A 649 14.60 -5.66 -23.06
CA ALA A 649 13.42 -5.38 -22.25
C ALA A 649 12.48 -4.33 -22.89
N GLN A 650 13.05 -3.27 -23.47
CA GLN A 650 12.26 -2.24 -24.18
C GLN A 650 11.59 -2.82 -25.42
N LEU A 651 12.33 -3.65 -26.16
CA LEU A 651 11.80 -4.32 -27.34
C LEU A 651 10.69 -5.30 -26.97
N ASP A 652 10.90 -6.09 -25.91
CA ASP A 652 9.91 -7.06 -25.41
C ASP A 652 8.60 -6.38 -24.99
N GLU A 653 8.70 -5.28 -24.25
CA GLU A 653 7.54 -4.50 -23.81
C GLU A 653 6.77 -3.92 -25.01
N ALA A 654 7.49 -3.27 -25.94
CA ALA A 654 6.89 -2.66 -27.13
C ALA A 654 6.18 -3.68 -28.03
N ILE A 655 6.82 -4.83 -28.27
CA ILE A 655 6.27 -5.90 -29.10
C ILE A 655 5.11 -6.60 -28.38
N SER A 656 5.21 -6.83 -27.07
CA SER A 656 4.12 -7.39 -26.27
C SER A 656 2.89 -6.50 -26.29
N GLY A 657 3.07 -5.17 -26.20
CA GLY A 657 1.99 -4.20 -26.33
C GLY A 657 1.29 -4.27 -27.68
N MET A 658 2.04 -4.33 -28.79
CA MET A 658 1.45 -4.50 -30.12
C MET A 658 0.77 -5.85 -30.32
N TYR A 659 1.38 -6.94 -29.86
CA TYR A 659 0.80 -8.28 -29.95
C TYR A 659 -0.44 -8.45 -29.08
N ALA A 660 -0.56 -7.72 -27.98
CA ALA A 660 -1.76 -7.71 -27.16
C ALA A 660 -3.01 -7.34 -27.99
N TYR A 661 -2.91 -6.39 -28.92
CA TYR A 661 -4.00 -6.07 -29.85
C TYR A 661 -4.39 -7.28 -30.71
N ALA A 662 -3.43 -7.93 -31.36
CA ALA A 662 -3.71 -9.10 -32.20
C ALA A 662 -4.24 -10.31 -31.40
N LEU A 663 -3.75 -10.52 -30.17
CA LEU A 663 -4.11 -11.67 -29.32
C LEU A 663 -5.43 -11.51 -28.57
N SER A 664 -5.91 -10.28 -28.41
CA SER A 664 -7.11 -9.98 -27.62
C SER A 664 -8.29 -9.44 -28.44
N ALA A 665 -8.09 -9.13 -29.73
CA ALA A 665 -9.10 -8.54 -30.59
C ALA A 665 -10.44 -9.28 -30.52
N GLU A 666 -10.45 -10.59 -30.76
CA GLU A 666 -11.69 -11.40 -30.77
C GLU A 666 -12.51 -11.30 -29.47
N ARG A 667 -11.84 -11.10 -28.34
CA ARG A 667 -12.46 -11.07 -27.01
C ARG A 667 -12.79 -9.67 -26.50
N THR A 668 -11.99 -8.68 -26.88
CA THR A 668 -11.94 -7.39 -26.18
C THR A 668 -12.18 -6.19 -27.09
N ALA A 669 -12.12 -6.36 -28.42
CA ALA A 669 -12.26 -5.28 -29.40
C ALA A 669 -13.53 -4.45 -29.24
N ASP A 670 -14.64 -5.09 -28.86
CA ASP A 670 -15.94 -4.43 -28.69
C ASP A 670 -15.92 -3.40 -27.53
N SER A 671 -14.94 -3.48 -26.64
CA SER A 671 -14.71 -2.54 -25.52
C SER A 671 -13.62 -1.50 -25.79
N TRP A 672 -12.98 -1.56 -26.96
CA TRP A 672 -11.94 -0.61 -27.33
C TRP A 672 -12.59 0.71 -27.75
N THR A 673 -12.02 1.80 -27.26
CA THR A 673 -12.61 3.14 -27.37
C THR A 673 -11.83 4.04 -28.32
N ASN A 674 -10.62 3.63 -28.66
CA ASN A 674 -9.63 4.50 -29.30
C ASN A 674 -8.82 3.77 -30.39
N PHE A 675 -9.05 2.48 -30.59
CA PHE A 675 -8.44 1.73 -31.70
C PHE A 675 -9.21 1.91 -33.01
N PHE A 676 -10.50 1.56 -33.07
CA PHE A 676 -11.29 1.68 -34.30
C PHE A 676 -11.64 3.14 -34.64
N GLY A 677 -11.95 3.42 -35.90
CA GLY A 677 -12.37 4.75 -36.36
C GLY A 677 -11.25 5.79 -36.49
N LYS A 678 -9.99 5.43 -36.19
CA LYS A 678 -8.83 6.25 -36.53
C LYS A 678 -8.36 5.98 -37.96
N PHE A 679 -7.81 7.01 -38.59
CA PHE A 679 -7.24 6.92 -39.93
C PHE A 679 -6.16 5.82 -40.01
N ASP A 680 -6.16 5.04 -41.10
CA ASP A 680 -5.22 3.92 -41.35
C ASP A 680 -5.34 2.76 -40.35
N ARG A 681 -6.46 2.63 -39.61
CA ARG A 681 -6.76 1.46 -38.78
C ARG A 681 -7.88 0.61 -39.37
N PRO A 682 -7.92 -0.70 -39.05
CA PRO A 682 -9.01 -1.58 -39.44
C PRO A 682 -10.37 -1.09 -38.96
N GLU A 683 -11.42 -1.55 -39.63
CA GLU A 683 -12.82 -1.31 -39.20
C GLU A 683 -13.38 -2.48 -38.38
N THR A 684 -12.83 -3.69 -38.56
CA THR A 684 -13.32 -4.90 -37.88
C THR A 684 -12.21 -5.60 -37.10
N LYS A 685 -12.60 -6.42 -36.12
CA LYS A 685 -11.67 -7.13 -35.22
C LYS A 685 -10.89 -8.24 -35.92
N GLU A 686 -11.47 -8.84 -36.96
CA GLU A 686 -10.86 -9.92 -37.75
C GLU A 686 -9.62 -9.44 -38.51
N GLU A 687 -9.60 -8.16 -38.89
CA GLU A 687 -8.50 -7.51 -39.61
C GLU A 687 -7.33 -7.11 -38.70
N VAL A 688 -7.56 -6.98 -37.38
CA VAL A 688 -6.57 -6.47 -36.41
C VAL A 688 -5.29 -7.31 -36.44
N LYS A 689 -5.41 -8.64 -36.49
CA LYS A 689 -4.24 -9.54 -36.52
C LYS A 689 -3.36 -9.29 -37.75
N ALA A 690 -3.95 -9.11 -38.93
CA ALA A 690 -3.20 -8.83 -40.17
C ALA A 690 -2.61 -7.42 -40.17
N TYR A 691 -3.35 -6.47 -39.60
CA TYR A 691 -2.90 -5.09 -39.44
C TYR A 691 -1.67 -4.98 -38.54
N VAL A 692 -1.70 -5.59 -37.35
CA VAL A 692 -0.54 -5.61 -36.41
C VAL A 692 0.71 -6.16 -37.09
N LEU A 693 0.59 -7.29 -37.82
CA LEU A 693 1.70 -7.86 -38.58
C LEU A 693 2.25 -6.87 -39.61
N THR A 694 1.35 -6.23 -40.38
CA THR A 694 1.71 -5.24 -41.40
C THR A 694 2.45 -4.05 -40.77
N ARG A 695 1.99 -3.54 -39.63
CA ARG A 695 2.65 -2.43 -38.92
C ARG A 695 4.05 -2.79 -38.43
N ILE A 696 4.22 -3.98 -37.86
CA ILE A 696 5.52 -4.47 -37.41
C ILE A 696 6.48 -4.62 -38.62
N LYS A 697 6.04 -5.28 -39.71
CA LYS A 697 6.85 -5.43 -40.92
C LYS A 697 7.22 -4.08 -41.54
N LYS A 698 6.29 -3.12 -41.56
CA LYS A 698 6.56 -1.76 -42.05
C LYS A 698 7.71 -1.06 -41.31
N ARG A 699 7.91 -1.38 -40.03
CA ARG A 699 9.05 -0.85 -39.25
C ARG A 699 10.32 -1.66 -39.42
N LEU A 700 10.23 -2.99 -39.37
CA LEU A 700 11.41 -3.86 -39.31
C LEU A 700 11.96 -4.26 -40.68
N CYS A 701 11.14 -4.21 -41.73
CA CYS A 701 11.49 -4.64 -43.09
C CYS A 701 11.52 -3.49 -44.10
N SER A 702 11.61 -2.24 -43.62
CA SER A 702 11.66 -1.08 -44.52
C SER A 702 12.97 -1.04 -45.28
N THR A 703 12.93 -0.77 -46.60
CA THR A 703 14.14 -0.52 -47.41
C THR A 703 14.98 0.63 -46.86
N LYS A 704 14.35 1.59 -46.17
CA LYS A 704 15.03 2.69 -45.47
C LYS A 704 16.03 2.19 -44.43
N LEU A 705 15.77 1.07 -43.77
CA LEU A 705 16.71 0.51 -42.80
C LEU A 705 17.96 -0.03 -43.50
N SER A 706 17.80 -0.69 -44.64
CA SER A 706 18.93 -1.14 -45.47
C SER A 706 19.75 0.05 -45.98
N ASP A 707 19.09 1.13 -46.41
CA ASP A 707 19.77 2.36 -46.84
C ASP A 707 20.57 2.98 -45.68
N LEU A 708 20.00 3.04 -44.47
CA LEU A 708 20.68 3.54 -43.27
C LEU A 708 21.87 2.67 -42.87
N ILE A 709 21.75 1.35 -42.98
CA ILE A 709 22.85 0.42 -42.70
C ILE A 709 23.96 0.60 -43.74
N ASN A 710 23.63 0.68 -45.03
CA ASN A 710 24.63 0.87 -46.08
C ASN A 710 25.34 2.23 -46.01
N ALA A 711 24.67 3.25 -45.47
CA ALA A 711 25.25 4.58 -45.27
C ALA A 711 26.26 4.66 -44.11
N LYS A 712 26.45 3.58 -43.33
CA LYS A 712 27.40 3.58 -42.21
C LYS A 712 28.85 3.75 -42.68
N GLU A 713 29.62 4.47 -41.88
CA GLU A 713 30.95 5.00 -42.22
C GLU A 713 32.04 3.95 -42.46
N SER A 714 31.85 2.72 -41.97
CA SER A 714 32.81 1.62 -42.12
C SER A 714 32.11 0.26 -42.30
N ALA A 715 32.81 -0.72 -42.87
CA ALA A 715 32.27 -2.07 -43.04
C ALA A 715 31.93 -2.75 -41.70
N GLU A 716 32.69 -2.44 -40.64
CA GLU A 716 32.42 -2.91 -39.28
C GLU A 716 31.15 -2.27 -38.71
N ALA A 717 30.94 -0.98 -38.96
CA ALA A 717 29.74 -0.25 -38.56
C ALA A 717 28.49 -0.79 -39.28
N GLN A 718 28.60 -1.05 -40.59
CA GLN A 718 27.56 -1.69 -41.40
C GLN A 718 27.22 -3.08 -40.84
N LYS A 719 28.24 -3.91 -40.61
CA LYS A 719 28.08 -5.25 -40.06
C LYS A 719 27.39 -5.23 -38.70
N LEU A 720 27.84 -4.37 -37.77
CA LEU A 720 27.24 -4.29 -36.44
C LEU A 720 25.77 -3.86 -36.49
N ALA A 721 25.43 -2.88 -37.34
CA ALA A 721 24.06 -2.45 -37.52
C ALA A 721 23.18 -3.55 -38.15
N GLN A 722 23.72 -4.31 -39.10
CA GLN A 722 23.02 -5.46 -39.68
C GLN A 722 22.82 -6.59 -38.66
N ASP A 723 23.86 -6.96 -37.91
CA ASP A 723 23.79 -7.97 -36.85
C ASP A 723 22.73 -7.58 -35.79
N ASN A 724 22.66 -6.29 -35.44
CA ASN A 724 21.63 -5.76 -34.56
C ASN A 724 20.23 -5.86 -35.17
N LEU A 725 20.02 -5.49 -36.43
CA LEU A 725 18.71 -5.61 -37.07
C LEU A 725 18.25 -7.08 -37.13
N ASP A 726 19.16 -7.99 -37.46
CA ASP A 726 18.89 -9.43 -37.49
C ASP A 726 18.52 -9.96 -36.11
N ALA A 727 19.19 -9.48 -35.05
CA ALA A 727 18.87 -9.80 -33.67
C ALA A 727 17.49 -9.26 -33.25
N VAL A 728 17.10 -8.05 -33.68
CA VAL A 728 15.74 -7.52 -33.46
C VAL A 728 14.70 -8.43 -34.11
N LEU A 729 14.88 -8.76 -35.39
CA LEU A 729 13.97 -9.65 -36.13
C LEU A 729 13.84 -11.01 -35.44
N LYS A 730 14.95 -11.55 -34.93
CA LYS A 730 14.96 -12.82 -34.17
C LYS A 730 14.17 -12.73 -32.86
N VAL A 731 14.33 -11.67 -32.08
CA VAL A 731 13.57 -11.47 -30.83
C VAL A 731 12.07 -11.39 -31.13
N VAL A 732 11.69 -10.61 -32.15
CA VAL A 732 10.30 -10.44 -32.59
C VAL A 732 9.69 -11.77 -33.02
N ALA A 733 10.40 -12.54 -33.85
CA ALA A 733 9.96 -13.86 -34.30
C ALA A 733 9.85 -14.87 -33.14
N THR A 734 10.81 -14.86 -32.21
CA THR A 734 10.80 -15.73 -31.03
C THR A 734 9.61 -15.42 -30.14
N LYS A 735 9.33 -14.13 -29.89
CA LYS A 735 8.19 -13.71 -29.08
C LYS A 735 6.85 -14.05 -29.74
N ALA A 736 6.70 -13.81 -31.04
CA ALA A 736 5.49 -14.18 -31.78
C ALA A 736 5.23 -15.69 -31.72
N SER A 737 6.29 -16.49 -31.85
CA SER A 737 6.22 -17.95 -31.77
C SER A 737 5.80 -18.41 -30.37
N SER A 738 6.30 -17.74 -29.32
CA SER A 738 5.91 -18.03 -27.92
C SER A 738 4.43 -17.79 -27.61
N PHE A 739 3.75 -16.98 -28.43
CA PHE A 739 2.31 -16.74 -28.36
C PHE A 739 1.51 -17.47 -29.45
N GLU A 740 2.16 -18.29 -30.29
CA GLU A 740 1.57 -18.94 -31.46
C GLU A 740 0.83 -17.95 -32.39
N LEU A 741 1.29 -16.69 -32.41
CA LEU A 741 0.57 -15.62 -33.07
C LEU A 741 0.85 -15.56 -34.57
N TYR A 742 2.13 -15.62 -34.93
CA TYR A 742 2.64 -15.57 -36.31
C TYR A 742 3.74 -16.60 -36.50
N THR A 743 3.85 -17.15 -37.71
CA THR A 743 4.98 -18.02 -38.09
C THR A 743 6.23 -17.20 -38.39
N ALA A 744 7.40 -17.84 -38.33
CA ALA A 744 8.66 -17.22 -38.76
C ALA A 744 8.59 -16.75 -40.22
N GLU A 745 7.94 -17.52 -41.10
CA GLU A 745 7.70 -17.17 -42.50
C GLU A 745 6.90 -15.86 -42.64
N GLN A 746 5.84 -15.68 -41.84
CA GLN A 746 4.99 -14.48 -41.90
C GLN A 746 5.74 -13.21 -41.49
N LEU A 747 6.64 -13.33 -40.50
CA LEU A 747 7.46 -12.23 -40.00
C LEU A 747 8.72 -11.97 -40.84
N SER A 748 9.06 -12.88 -41.75
CA SER A 748 10.17 -12.69 -42.67
C SER A 748 10.02 -11.40 -43.48
N CYS A 749 11.13 -10.70 -43.69
CA CYS A 749 11.22 -9.56 -44.61
C CYS A 749 11.37 -9.98 -46.08
N LYS A 750 11.48 -11.28 -46.36
CA LYS A 750 11.54 -11.85 -47.71
C LYS A 750 10.16 -12.11 -48.29
#